data_AF-A0A951M0X4-F1
#
_entry.id   AF-A0A951M0X4-F1
#
_cell.length_a   1.000
_cell.length_b   1.000
_cell.length_c   1.000
_cell.angle_alpha   90.00
_cell.angle_beta   90.00
_cell.angle_gamma   90.00
#
_symmetry.space_group_name_H-M   'P 1'
#
loop_
_entity.id
_entity.type
_entity.pdbx_description
1 polymer ?
#
loop_
_entity_poly.entity_id
_entity_poly.type
_entity_poly.pdbx_seq_one_letter_code
_entity_poly.pdbx_strand_id
1 'polypeptide(L)'
;MADQTNTGPGADKEEMRKRISDIIHGMLIMLCVVCLNAQAAAAPKIIVVDAKGGGDFKSIQEAINSLPDAATAPRIIFIRNGLYREKIFIEKNFVSLVGEDRNKTQLTIALARDIWRCENKDDWGVATINLKGSDIVLENLTITNSFGFDNINNAEGIHIDCPLDSVNHFKTVRRDGHQMALRSFATTRLIVRNCTLRAYGGDTVSPWNVDEGMFYFKDCLMEGGVDFYCPRGWAYADNCEFVAHGNVAAIWHDGSKVRDSKTVLDHCVFRGDDGFKLGRYHRDAQFYILNASFADNMADAPIYLNPSNPQNLIQWGHRVYFFNSHRKAGDYAWHADNLQQAPGAPSASQINADWTFAGKWHPSDQPVYIDPKLRSGEVPISATVQTGPDPVAENMLVYQRAVGGWPKAVNEVKVDYSKMLTEAEARAIRNDSMHIDATIDNNATTREIRYLVKAFKQTKHAAYLAAVEKGIRYLLIAQNPAGGWPQYYPDSSLYRSQITFNDDAMINVLNVLQDVVEKKNGFDVVDPSLVLPAERAVEHGIQCILNTQIKVNGVLTAWCAQYNKRTLQPEMARKFELASISGSESVGIVRFLMRVKNPSERIKQSIKAAVAWLDTVKIEGFKYVDIMAPYQPNGRDRVLVPQPGSTVWARFYEIGTNRPIFSGRDSQKKYSVTEIEHERRTGYGWYGVWPERLLKTEYPEWLKKNAR
;
A
#
# COMPACT_ATOMS: atom_id res chain seq x y z
N MET A 1 8.49 96.23 26.30
CA MET A 1 8.73 94.88 26.84
C MET A 1 8.63 93.92 25.67
N ALA A 2 9.79 93.50 25.14
CA ALA A 2 9.88 92.60 24.00
C ALA A 2 10.27 91.21 24.51
N ASP A 3 9.45 90.23 24.11
CA ASP A 3 9.39 88.86 24.60
C ASP A 3 10.35 87.96 23.80
N GLN A 4 11.16 87.18 24.51
CA GLN A 4 12.07 86.16 23.96
C GLN A 4 11.36 84.80 24.03
N THR A 5 11.02 84.22 22.87
CA THR A 5 10.53 82.85 22.80
C THR A 5 11.64 81.88 22.39
N ASN A 6 11.92 81.03 23.38
CA ASN A 6 12.75 79.85 23.47
C ASN A 6 12.44 78.80 22.38
N THR A 7 13.40 78.47 21.52
CA THR A 7 13.33 77.33 20.58
C THR A 7 13.80 76.05 21.28
N GLY A 8 12.85 75.19 21.67
CA GLY A 8 13.10 73.93 22.36
C GLY A 8 13.58 72.77 21.44
N PRO A 9 14.29 71.77 21.99
CA PRO A 9 15.02 70.72 21.27
C PRO A 9 14.11 69.54 20.83
N GLY A 10 12.97 69.84 20.22
CA GLY A 10 11.95 68.85 19.84
C GLY A 10 12.00 68.37 18.39
N ALA A 11 12.32 69.26 17.45
CA ALA A 11 12.21 68.98 16.01
C ALA A 11 13.29 68.03 15.48
N ASP A 12 14.49 68.04 16.07
CA ASP A 12 15.65 67.28 15.58
C ASP A 12 15.57 65.78 15.93
N LYS A 13 14.88 65.44 17.02
CA LYS A 13 14.70 64.03 17.47
C LYS A 13 13.70 63.25 16.62
N GLU A 14 12.71 63.94 16.06
CA GLU A 14 11.65 63.31 15.27
C GLU A 14 12.11 63.04 13.84
N GLU A 15 12.90 63.95 13.25
CA GLU A 15 13.55 63.74 11.96
C GLU A 15 14.63 62.64 12.02
N MET A 16 15.40 62.58 13.12
CA MET A 16 16.38 61.52 13.34
C MET A 16 15.73 60.14 13.52
N ARG A 17 14.57 60.04 14.20
CA ARG A 17 13.81 58.79 14.34
C ARG A 17 13.28 58.29 12.99
N LYS A 18 12.84 59.20 12.12
CA LYS A 18 12.35 58.85 10.78
C LYS A 18 13.48 58.33 9.89
N ARG A 19 14.65 58.98 9.90
CA ARG A 19 15.84 58.51 9.17
C ARG A 19 16.35 57.15 9.67
N ILE A 20 16.33 56.90 10.99
CA ILE A 20 16.70 55.59 11.55
C ILE A 20 15.68 54.51 11.15
N SER A 21 14.38 54.83 11.17
CA SER A 21 13.33 53.91 10.70
C SER A 21 13.48 53.56 9.23
N ASP A 22 13.79 54.54 8.37
CA ASP A 22 13.96 54.33 6.93
C ASP A 22 15.25 53.54 6.60
N ILE A 23 16.32 53.75 7.38
CA ILE A 23 17.55 52.94 7.28
C ILE A 23 17.30 51.50 7.77
N ILE A 24 16.56 51.30 8.86
CA ILE A 24 16.22 49.97 9.37
C ILE A 24 15.29 49.25 8.39
N HIS A 25 14.30 49.92 7.79
CA HIS A 25 13.44 49.34 6.76
C HIS A 25 14.21 49.05 5.47
N GLY A 26 15.13 49.93 5.06
CA GLY A 26 16.03 49.70 3.93
C GLY A 26 16.98 48.51 4.16
N MET A 27 17.54 48.38 5.37
CA MET A 27 18.36 47.23 5.76
C MET A 27 17.52 45.95 5.88
N LEU A 28 16.27 46.01 6.37
CA LEU A 28 15.38 44.85 6.43
C LEU A 28 14.97 44.36 5.03
N ILE A 29 14.72 45.28 4.10
CA ILE A 29 14.40 44.96 2.70
C ILE A 29 15.64 44.43 1.99
N MET A 30 16.83 44.97 2.25
CA MET A 30 18.09 44.46 1.70
C MET A 30 18.47 43.10 2.32
N LEU A 31 18.17 42.86 3.60
CA LEU A 31 18.33 41.55 4.25
C LEU A 31 17.30 40.54 3.70
N CYS A 32 16.07 40.96 3.40
CA CYS A 32 15.07 40.12 2.75
C CYS A 32 15.43 39.78 1.30
N VAL A 33 16.03 40.72 0.55
CA VAL A 33 16.47 40.50 -0.84
C VAL A 33 17.77 39.67 -0.90
N VAL A 34 18.67 39.79 0.09
CA VAL A 34 19.87 38.94 0.20
C VAL A 34 19.56 37.55 0.74
N CYS A 35 18.48 37.37 1.52
CA CYS A 35 18.00 36.05 1.95
C CYS A 35 17.11 35.33 0.92
N LEU A 36 16.78 35.98 -0.21
CA LEU A 36 15.99 35.38 -1.31
C LEU A 36 16.84 34.69 -2.39
N ASN A 37 18.17 34.67 -2.24
CA ASN A 37 19.05 33.74 -2.94
C ASN A 37 19.45 32.58 -2.02
N ALA A 38 18.46 31.94 -1.39
CA ALA A 38 18.65 30.55 -0.97
C ALA A 38 18.85 29.74 -2.27
N GLN A 39 20.03 29.12 -2.42
CA GLN A 39 20.33 28.19 -3.49
C GLN A 39 19.07 27.38 -3.81
N ALA A 40 18.62 27.44 -5.07
CA ALA A 40 17.79 26.38 -5.60
C ALA A 40 18.55 25.08 -5.34
N ALA A 41 18.12 24.32 -4.33
CA ALA A 41 18.72 23.04 -4.02
C ALA A 41 18.60 22.20 -5.30
N ALA A 42 19.73 21.94 -5.95
CA ALA A 42 19.76 21.07 -7.10
C ALA A 42 19.04 19.76 -6.74
N ALA A 43 18.17 19.28 -7.62
CA ALA A 43 17.46 18.03 -7.40
C ALA A 43 18.47 16.93 -6.97
N PRO A 44 18.18 16.11 -5.96
CA PRO A 44 19.12 15.11 -5.48
C PRO A 44 19.49 14.17 -6.64
N LYS A 45 20.75 14.24 -7.07
CA LYS A 45 21.27 13.41 -8.15
C LYS A 45 21.26 11.95 -7.68
N ILE A 46 20.57 11.09 -8.43
CA ILE A 46 20.69 9.63 -8.26
C ILE A 46 22.01 9.21 -8.89
N ILE A 47 22.79 8.44 -8.16
CA ILE A 47 24.01 7.82 -8.68
C ILE A 47 23.65 6.46 -9.26
N VAL A 48 23.98 6.22 -10.53
CA VAL A 48 23.73 4.94 -11.19
C VAL A 48 25.02 4.11 -11.22
N VAL A 49 24.94 2.88 -10.72
CA VAL A 49 26.01 1.89 -10.79
C VAL A 49 25.64 0.83 -11.82
N ASP A 50 26.51 0.61 -12.80
CA ASP A 50 26.36 -0.40 -13.83
C ASP A 50 27.71 -1.09 -14.06
N ALA A 51 27.81 -2.38 -13.70
CA ALA A 51 29.04 -3.16 -13.85
C ALA A 51 29.55 -3.19 -15.31
N LYS A 52 28.68 -2.96 -16.30
CA LYS A 52 29.04 -2.92 -17.72
C LYS A 52 29.53 -1.54 -18.18
N GLY A 53 29.49 -0.52 -17.32
CA GLY A 53 29.96 0.83 -17.60
C GLY A 53 28.92 1.79 -18.19
N GLY A 54 27.63 1.44 -18.14
CA GLY A 54 26.52 2.28 -18.62
C GLY A 54 25.91 3.22 -17.58
N GLY A 55 26.56 3.42 -16.44
CA GLY A 55 26.14 4.29 -15.33
C GLY A 55 27.25 5.27 -14.91
N ASP A 56 27.01 6.07 -13.88
CA ASP A 56 28.01 6.99 -13.31
C ASP A 56 29.24 6.24 -12.77
N PHE A 57 29.05 5.02 -12.24
CA PHE A 57 30.13 4.17 -11.71
C PHE A 57 29.99 2.71 -12.16
N LYS A 58 31.10 1.97 -12.15
CA LYS A 58 31.11 0.52 -12.35
C LYS A 58 31.04 -0.28 -11.04
N SER A 59 31.53 0.32 -9.96
CA SER A 59 31.56 -0.26 -8.61
C SER A 59 30.57 0.44 -7.67
N ILE A 60 29.95 -0.36 -6.80
CA ILE A 60 29.07 0.15 -5.74
C ILE A 60 29.90 0.92 -4.70
N GLN A 61 31.08 0.40 -4.33
CA GLN A 61 31.95 1.07 -3.36
C GLN A 61 32.46 2.42 -3.87
N GLU A 62 32.84 2.54 -5.15
CA GLU A 62 33.24 3.82 -5.75
C GLU A 62 32.11 4.86 -5.69
N ALA A 63 30.87 4.44 -5.98
CA ALA A 63 29.70 5.31 -5.85
C ALA A 63 29.50 5.80 -4.41
N ILE A 64 29.63 4.92 -3.41
CA ILE A 64 29.56 5.31 -1.98
C ILE A 64 30.69 6.29 -1.61
N ASN A 65 31.91 6.03 -2.10
CA ASN A 65 33.06 6.87 -1.84
C ASN A 65 32.90 8.28 -2.41
N SER A 66 32.17 8.42 -3.54
CA SER A 66 31.89 9.71 -4.18
C SER A 66 30.91 10.61 -3.40
N LEU A 67 30.14 10.04 -2.47
CA LEU A 67 29.22 10.80 -1.63
C LEU A 67 29.99 11.67 -0.63
N PRO A 68 29.54 12.91 -0.34
CA PRO A 68 30.07 13.71 0.77
C PRO A 68 29.93 12.99 2.12
N ASP A 69 30.70 13.36 3.15
CA ASP A 69 30.55 12.75 4.47
C ASP A 69 29.28 13.21 5.18
N ALA A 70 28.98 14.51 5.13
CA ALA A 70 27.78 15.10 5.72
C ALA A 70 26.56 14.92 4.80
N ALA A 71 25.42 14.58 5.41
CA ALA A 71 24.12 14.61 4.76
C ALA A 71 23.00 14.80 5.77
N THR A 72 21.94 15.46 5.34
CA THR A 72 20.69 15.67 6.09
C THR A 72 19.49 15.02 5.40
N ALA A 73 19.71 14.38 4.25
CA ALA A 73 18.67 13.76 3.42
C ALA A 73 19.20 12.47 2.75
N PRO A 74 18.29 11.52 2.39
CA PRO A 74 18.64 10.28 1.70
C PRO A 74 19.41 10.49 0.39
N ARG A 75 20.41 9.64 0.15
CA ARG A 75 21.26 9.62 -1.03
C ARG A 75 21.16 8.28 -1.71
N ILE A 76 20.60 8.29 -2.92
CA ILE A 76 20.22 7.08 -3.63
C ILE A 76 21.33 6.67 -4.58
N ILE A 77 21.81 5.44 -4.38
CA ILE A 77 22.66 4.71 -5.31
C ILE A 77 21.81 3.62 -5.92
N PHE A 78 21.46 3.80 -7.20
CA PHE A 78 20.72 2.82 -7.98
C PHE A 78 21.68 1.85 -8.64
N ILE A 79 21.47 0.56 -8.46
CA ILE A 79 22.38 -0.50 -8.88
C ILE A 79 21.68 -1.34 -9.93
N ARG A 80 22.14 -1.25 -11.18
CA ARG A 80 21.59 -2.05 -12.28
C ARG A 80 21.76 -3.54 -12.05
N ASN A 81 21.03 -4.33 -12.81
CA ASN A 81 21.18 -5.78 -12.83
C ASN A 81 22.62 -6.18 -13.15
N GLY A 82 23.18 -7.05 -12.33
CA GLY A 82 24.57 -7.46 -12.44
C GLY A 82 25.05 -8.24 -11.22
N LEU A 83 26.20 -8.90 -11.41
CA LEU A 83 26.93 -9.54 -10.33
C LEU A 83 28.08 -8.63 -9.89
N TYR A 84 27.99 -8.13 -8.67
CA TYR A 84 28.94 -7.23 -8.05
C TYR A 84 29.75 -8.01 -7.02
N ARG A 85 31.00 -8.33 -7.38
CA ARG A 85 31.95 -9.05 -6.51
C ARG A 85 32.70 -8.06 -5.65
N GLU A 86 31.98 -7.43 -4.73
CA GLU A 86 32.47 -6.32 -3.94
C GLU A 86 32.16 -6.52 -2.46
N LYS A 87 33.10 -6.10 -1.62
CA LYS A 87 32.89 -5.89 -0.20
C LYS A 87 32.53 -4.43 0.01
N ILE A 88 31.36 -4.19 0.60
CA ILE A 88 30.80 -2.85 0.75
C ILE A 88 30.97 -2.34 2.17
N PHE A 89 31.40 -1.09 2.28
CA PHE A 89 31.62 -0.36 3.52
C PHE A 89 30.81 0.95 3.48
N ILE A 90 29.88 1.10 4.43
CA ILE A 90 29.03 2.28 4.54
C ILE A 90 29.23 2.93 5.91
N GLU A 91 30.06 3.95 5.96
CA GLU A 91 30.29 4.78 7.16
C GLU A 91 29.41 6.04 7.15
N LYS A 92 28.91 6.41 5.97
CA LYS A 92 28.11 7.61 5.73
C LYS A 92 26.63 7.37 6.09
N ASN A 93 25.97 8.37 6.67
CA ASN A 93 24.55 8.30 7.04
C ASN A 93 23.62 8.44 5.82
N PHE A 94 22.32 8.17 5.91
CA PHE A 94 21.37 8.49 4.83
C PHE A 94 21.77 7.91 3.45
N VAL A 95 22.31 6.69 3.40
CA VAL A 95 22.68 6.02 2.14
C VAL A 95 21.64 4.96 1.82
N SER A 96 21.11 5.01 0.61
CA SER A 96 20.15 4.03 0.09
C SER A 96 20.76 3.27 -1.08
N LEU A 97 20.98 1.97 -0.91
CA LEU A 97 21.36 1.08 -1.99
C LEU A 97 20.11 0.41 -2.54
N VAL A 98 19.78 0.72 -3.80
CA VAL A 98 18.53 0.28 -4.44
C VAL A 98 18.87 -0.52 -5.68
N GLY A 99 18.58 -1.82 -5.66
CA GLY A 99 18.74 -2.67 -6.83
C GLY A 99 17.62 -2.52 -7.85
N GLU A 100 17.96 -2.75 -9.12
CA GLU A 100 17.00 -2.79 -10.22
C GLU A 100 16.01 -3.96 -10.11
N ASP A 101 16.45 -5.09 -9.56
CA ASP A 101 15.66 -6.32 -9.37
C ASP A 101 16.32 -7.17 -8.28
N ARG A 102 15.53 -7.60 -7.29
CA ARG A 102 15.99 -8.41 -6.15
C ARG A 102 16.87 -9.59 -6.54
N ASN A 103 16.50 -10.31 -7.61
CA ASN A 103 17.17 -11.56 -7.98
C ASN A 103 18.33 -11.35 -8.95
N LYS A 104 18.41 -10.19 -9.60
CA LYS A 104 19.40 -9.92 -10.66
C LYS A 104 20.46 -8.91 -10.25
N THR A 105 20.18 -8.05 -9.26
CA THR A 105 21.19 -7.21 -8.62
C THR A 105 21.81 -7.96 -7.44
N GLN A 106 22.96 -8.59 -7.69
CA GLN A 106 23.58 -9.54 -6.77
C GLN A 106 24.93 -9.02 -6.28
N LEU A 107 25.07 -8.83 -4.97
CA LEU A 107 26.32 -8.50 -4.30
C LEU A 107 26.86 -9.76 -3.65
N THR A 108 28.14 -10.09 -3.87
CA THR A 108 28.71 -11.31 -3.31
C THR A 108 30.19 -11.19 -2.93
N ILE A 109 30.53 -11.82 -1.81
CA ILE A 109 31.91 -12.20 -1.45
C ILE A 109 31.92 -13.67 -1.02
N ALA A 110 33.11 -14.25 -0.81
CA ALA A 110 33.30 -15.55 -0.19
C ALA A 110 34.31 -15.42 0.95
N LEU A 111 33.85 -15.16 2.18
CA LEU A 111 34.74 -14.92 3.31
C LEU A 111 34.15 -15.36 4.65
N ALA A 112 34.82 -16.27 5.35
CA ALA A 112 34.55 -16.55 6.75
C ALA A 112 35.22 -15.50 7.67
N ARG A 113 34.60 -15.23 8.81
CA ARG A 113 35.12 -14.31 9.84
C ARG A 113 36.53 -14.70 10.30
N ASP A 114 36.79 -16.00 10.50
CA ASP A 114 38.10 -16.45 10.98
C ASP A 114 39.23 -16.14 9.99
N ILE A 115 38.96 -16.25 8.69
CA ILE A 115 39.91 -15.87 7.64
C ILE A 115 40.21 -14.37 7.75
N TRP A 116 39.18 -13.53 7.86
CA TRP A 116 39.36 -12.08 8.03
C TRP A 116 40.21 -11.75 9.26
N ARG A 117 40.00 -12.46 10.37
CA ARG A 117 40.68 -12.26 11.65
C ARG A 117 42.14 -12.75 11.69
N CYS A 118 42.58 -13.49 10.69
CA CYS A 118 43.98 -13.85 10.51
C CYS A 118 44.82 -12.70 9.95
N GLU A 119 44.16 -11.75 9.28
CA GLU A 119 44.79 -10.59 8.65
C GLU A 119 44.42 -9.27 9.34
N ASN A 120 43.31 -9.24 10.09
CA ASN A 120 42.74 -8.01 10.68
C ASN A 120 42.45 -8.15 12.18
N LYS A 121 42.62 -7.03 12.91
CA LYS A 121 42.44 -6.96 14.37
C LYS A 121 41.00 -6.74 14.83
N ASP A 122 40.09 -6.42 13.91
CA ASP A 122 38.66 -6.19 14.19
C ASP A 122 37.77 -6.94 13.19
N ASP A 123 36.45 -6.78 13.33
CA ASP A 123 35.47 -7.41 12.44
C ASP A 123 34.99 -6.46 11.33
N TRP A 124 35.58 -5.27 11.16
CA TRP A 124 35.15 -4.29 10.16
C TRP A 124 35.57 -4.73 8.76
N GLY A 125 34.75 -5.55 8.10
CA GLY A 125 35.04 -6.14 6.79
C GLY A 125 34.77 -7.63 6.68
N VAL A 126 34.18 -8.25 7.70
CA VAL A 126 33.79 -9.68 7.69
C VAL A 126 32.56 -9.97 6.85
N ALA A 127 31.77 -8.95 6.48
CA ALA A 127 30.52 -9.11 5.76
C ALA A 127 30.60 -8.69 4.28
N THR A 128 29.63 -9.12 3.46
CA THR A 128 29.41 -8.55 2.13
C THR A 128 29.08 -7.06 2.22
N ILE A 129 28.21 -6.68 3.17
CA ILE A 129 27.92 -5.28 3.51
C ILE A 129 28.25 -5.02 4.98
N ASN A 130 29.11 -4.03 5.23
CA ASN A 130 29.56 -3.60 6.56
C ASN A 130 29.08 -2.17 6.82
N LEU A 131 28.37 -1.96 7.93
CA LEU A 131 27.70 -0.69 8.25
C LEU A 131 28.23 -0.05 9.54
N LYS A 132 28.59 1.23 9.46
CA LYS A 132 28.82 2.14 10.60
C LYS A 132 27.90 3.36 10.55
N GLY A 133 27.45 3.76 9.35
CA GLY A 133 26.47 4.83 9.17
C GLY A 133 25.07 4.45 9.67
N SER A 134 24.22 5.45 9.83
CA SER A 134 22.81 5.33 10.23
C SER A 134 21.87 5.85 9.13
N ASP A 135 20.58 5.53 9.22
CA ASP A 135 19.60 5.83 8.17
C ASP A 135 19.94 5.17 6.84
N ILE A 136 20.31 3.90 6.94
CA ILE A 136 20.68 3.09 5.79
C ILE A 136 19.45 2.35 5.26
N VAL A 137 19.27 2.36 3.95
CA VAL A 137 18.23 1.57 3.26
C VAL A 137 18.89 0.61 2.28
N LEU A 138 18.55 -0.67 2.39
CA LEU A 138 18.91 -1.71 1.43
C LEU A 138 17.62 -2.25 0.82
N GLU A 139 17.48 -2.16 -0.51
CA GLU A 139 16.23 -2.53 -1.16
C GLU A 139 16.44 -3.20 -2.52
N ASN A 140 15.69 -4.28 -2.79
CA ASN A 140 15.75 -5.02 -4.07
C ASN A 140 17.15 -5.57 -4.39
N LEU A 141 17.85 -6.11 -3.39
CA LEU A 141 19.19 -6.67 -3.53
C LEU A 141 19.24 -8.14 -3.10
N THR A 142 20.07 -8.93 -3.77
CA THR A 142 20.58 -10.18 -3.20
C THR A 142 21.99 -9.93 -2.66
N ILE A 143 22.19 -10.16 -1.35
CA ILE A 143 23.43 -9.95 -0.63
C ILE A 143 23.91 -11.32 -0.14
N THR A 144 25.00 -11.81 -0.71
CA THR A 144 25.49 -13.17 -0.50
C THR A 144 26.88 -13.16 0.11
N ASN A 145 27.09 -13.99 1.12
CA ASN A 145 28.42 -14.50 1.46
C ASN A 145 28.46 -15.98 1.09
N SER A 146 29.20 -16.33 0.04
CA SER A 146 29.16 -17.66 -0.56
C SER A 146 30.12 -18.65 0.10
N PHE A 147 30.89 -18.26 1.11
CA PHE A 147 32.00 -19.08 1.65
C PHE A 147 31.59 -20.52 1.94
N GLY A 148 30.53 -20.76 2.73
CA GLY A 148 30.14 -22.11 3.08
C GLY A 148 29.47 -22.87 1.93
N PHE A 149 28.77 -22.19 1.01
CA PHE A 149 28.21 -22.80 -0.19
C PHE A 149 29.33 -23.29 -1.12
N ASP A 150 30.38 -22.48 -1.29
CA ASP A 150 31.55 -22.81 -2.12
C ASP A 150 32.40 -23.94 -1.52
N ASN A 151 32.24 -24.18 -0.21
CA ASN A 151 33.00 -25.17 0.56
C ASN A 151 32.13 -26.32 1.08
N ILE A 152 31.03 -26.64 0.40
CA ILE A 152 30.10 -27.69 0.83
C ILE A 152 30.78 -29.07 0.93
N ASN A 153 31.81 -29.35 0.14
CA ASN A 153 32.51 -30.64 0.19
C ASN A 153 33.63 -30.71 1.25
N ASN A 154 33.90 -29.62 1.98
CA ASN A 154 34.99 -29.53 2.95
C ASN A 154 34.48 -29.74 4.40
N ALA A 155 34.04 -30.95 4.71
CA ALA A 155 33.42 -31.28 6.00
C ALA A 155 34.36 -31.08 7.21
N GLU A 156 35.66 -31.35 7.04
CA GLU A 156 36.68 -31.18 8.09
C GLU A 156 37.17 -29.74 8.24
N GLY A 157 36.75 -28.84 7.35
CA GLY A 157 37.23 -27.46 7.28
C GLY A 157 38.54 -27.29 6.51
N ILE A 158 38.85 -26.03 6.20
CA ILE A 158 40.04 -25.63 5.44
C ILE A 158 41.10 -25.17 6.43
N HIS A 159 42.32 -25.68 6.32
CA HIS A 159 43.44 -25.21 7.12
C HIS A 159 44.06 -23.98 6.46
N ILE A 160 44.23 -22.91 7.24
CA ILE A 160 44.86 -21.65 6.80
C ILE A 160 45.93 -21.20 7.79
N ASP A 161 46.97 -20.55 7.28
CA ASP A 161 47.93 -19.83 8.12
C ASP A 161 47.25 -18.61 8.75
N CYS A 162 47.54 -18.38 10.03
CA CYS A 162 46.90 -17.33 10.81
C CYS A 162 47.91 -16.63 11.72
N PRO A 163 48.74 -15.72 11.19
CA PRO A 163 49.80 -15.08 11.96
C PRO A 163 49.31 -14.35 13.22
N LEU A 164 48.08 -13.80 13.17
CA LEU A 164 47.44 -13.12 14.30
C LEU A 164 46.86 -14.05 15.36
N ASP A 165 46.78 -15.36 15.10
CA ASP A 165 46.50 -16.35 16.15
C ASP A 165 47.77 -16.53 17.00
N SER A 166 47.74 -16.01 18.23
CA SER A 166 48.88 -16.01 19.13
C SER A 166 49.21 -17.37 19.75
N VAL A 167 48.38 -18.39 19.51
CA VAL A 167 48.54 -19.72 20.11
C VAL A 167 49.08 -20.71 19.07
N ASN A 168 48.36 -20.87 17.96
CA ASN A 168 48.67 -21.92 16.99
C ASN A 168 49.29 -21.39 15.71
N HIS A 169 49.17 -20.08 15.43
CA HIS A 169 49.53 -19.47 14.15
C HIS A 169 48.87 -20.08 12.90
N PHE A 170 47.84 -20.91 13.07
CA PHE A 170 47.00 -21.46 12.00
C PHE A 170 45.55 -21.62 12.51
N LYS A 171 44.60 -21.75 11.58
CA LYS A 171 43.19 -22.02 11.89
C LYS A 171 42.58 -23.07 10.95
N THR A 172 41.68 -23.89 11.49
CA THR A 172 40.78 -24.75 10.71
C THR A 172 39.43 -24.05 10.56
N VAL A 173 39.12 -23.57 9.36
CA VAL A 173 37.92 -22.80 9.05
C VAL A 173 36.86 -23.72 8.46
N ARG A 174 35.77 -23.91 9.19
CA ARG A 174 34.66 -24.77 8.75
C ARG A 174 33.67 -24.02 7.87
N ARG A 175 33.02 -24.76 6.95
CA ARG A 175 31.97 -24.22 6.06
C ARG A 175 30.79 -23.62 6.80
N ASP A 176 30.51 -24.07 8.03
CA ASP A 176 29.40 -23.64 8.88
C ASP A 176 29.80 -22.52 9.87
N GLY A 177 31.07 -22.08 9.84
CA GLY A 177 31.57 -20.97 10.66
C GLY A 177 30.91 -19.63 10.31
N HIS A 178 31.20 -18.60 11.10
CA HIS A 178 30.56 -17.28 10.96
C HIS A 178 30.93 -16.62 9.64
N GLN A 179 29.92 -16.20 8.87
CA GLN A 179 30.05 -15.62 7.54
C GLN A 179 28.86 -14.70 7.27
N MET A 180 29.08 -13.41 7.37
CA MET A 180 27.99 -12.45 7.35
C MET A 180 27.69 -11.99 5.92
N ALA A 181 26.42 -11.94 5.54
CA ALA A 181 25.97 -11.17 4.39
C ALA A 181 25.87 -9.69 4.75
N LEU A 182 25.34 -9.40 5.95
CA LEU A 182 25.18 -8.06 6.48
C LEU A 182 25.68 -7.98 7.92
N ARG A 183 26.51 -6.96 8.21
CA ARG A 183 26.94 -6.65 9.58
C ARG A 183 26.92 -5.15 9.84
N SER A 184 26.42 -4.73 11.01
CA SER A 184 26.55 -3.35 11.47
C SER A 184 27.32 -3.23 12.79
N PHE A 185 27.75 -2.00 13.11
CA PHE A 185 28.48 -1.68 14.34
C PHE A 185 27.86 -0.49 15.09
N ALA A 186 27.94 0.71 14.51
CA ALA A 186 27.40 1.94 15.12
C ALA A 186 26.04 2.34 14.54
N THR A 187 25.50 1.56 13.61
CA THR A 187 24.24 1.85 12.92
C THR A 187 23.08 1.87 13.91
N THR A 188 22.36 2.99 13.95
CA THR A 188 21.17 3.16 14.80
C THR A 188 19.89 2.81 14.04
N ARG A 189 19.80 3.13 12.75
CA ARG A 189 18.61 2.89 11.92
C ARG A 189 18.98 2.20 10.62
N LEU A 190 18.41 1.01 10.39
CA LEU A 190 18.60 0.21 9.17
C LEU A 190 17.26 -0.32 8.68
N ILE A 191 16.95 -0.07 7.41
CA ILE A 191 15.83 -0.65 6.68
C ILE A 191 16.37 -1.64 5.65
N VAL A 192 15.82 -2.84 5.63
CA VAL A 192 16.08 -3.85 4.61
C VAL A 192 14.75 -4.35 4.05
N ARG A 193 14.51 -4.16 2.75
CA ARG A 193 13.22 -4.46 2.12
C ARG A 193 13.38 -5.24 0.83
N ASN A 194 12.55 -6.27 0.65
CA ASN A 194 12.56 -7.10 -0.55
C ASN A 194 13.97 -7.55 -0.94
N CYS A 195 14.75 -8.00 0.05
CA CYS A 195 16.12 -8.45 -0.12
C CYS A 195 16.24 -9.94 0.12
N THR A 196 17.25 -10.55 -0.50
CA THR A 196 17.72 -11.89 -0.15
C THR A 196 19.06 -11.74 0.56
N LEU A 197 19.18 -12.13 1.83
CA LEU A 197 20.44 -12.14 2.59
C LEU A 197 20.81 -13.58 2.87
N ARG A 198 21.94 -14.05 2.33
CA ARG A 198 22.27 -15.47 2.38
C ARG A 198 23.73 -15.75 2.69
N ALA A 199 23.93 -16.71 3.56
CA ALA A 199 25.18 -17.43 3.72
C ALA A 199 24.84 -18.88 4.15
N TYR A 200 25.83 -19.76 4.20
CA TYR A 200 25.56 -21.14 4.65
C TYR A 200 25.75 -21.31 6.16
N GLY A 201 26.76 -20.63 6.73
CA GLY A 201 27.11 -20.69 8.15
C GLY A 201 26.43 -19.61 8.99
N GLY A 202 26.97 -19.37 10.17
CA GLY A 202 26.32 -18.52 11.17
C GLY A 202 26.44 -17.01 10.95
N ASP A 203 25.65 -16.26 11.72
CA ASP A 203 25.65 -14.80 11.82
C ASP A 203 25.29 -14.04 10.52
N THR A 204 24.59 -14.67 9.56
CA THR A 204 24.33 -14.10 8.22
C THR A 204 23.80 -12.66 8.23
N VAL A 205 22.83 -12.36 9.08
CA VAL A 205 22.17 -11.07 9.25
C VAL A 205 22.44 -10.55 10.67
N SER A 206 23.51 -9.76 10.76
CA SER A 206 24.15 -9.33 12.00
C SER A 206 24.09 -7.80 12.23
N PRO A 207 22.91 -7.16 12.32
CA PRO A 207 22.86 -5.76 12.67
C PRO A 207 23.09 -5.60 14.18
N TRP A 208 24.16 -4.92 14.57
CA TRP A 208 24.55 -4.72 15.96
C TRP A 208 24.48 -3.25 16.33
N ASN A 209 23.72 -2.94 17.37
CA ASN A 209 23.85 -1.76 18.22
C ASN A 209 22.93 -1.96 19.45
N VAL A 210 23.49 -2.39 20.58
CA VAL A 210 22.72 -2.68 21.80
C VAL A 210 22.14 -1.43 22.46
N ASP A 211 22.72 -0.25 22.21
CA ASP A 211 22.35 0.98 22.90
C ASP A 211 21.10 1.60 22.24
N GLU A 212 21.11 1.71 20.91
CA GLU A 212 20.14 2.51 20.15
C GLU A 212 19.68 1.85 18.84
N GLY A 213 20.14 0.63 18.54
CA GLY A 213 19.88 -0.04 17.26
C GLY A 213 18.40 -0.34 17.05
N MET A 214 17.87 0.07 15.91
CA MET A 214 16.51 -0.20 15.45
C MET A 214 16.58 -0.70 14.01
N PHE A 215 16.22 -1.97 13.82
CA PHE A 215 16.41 -2.65 12.55
C PHE A 215 15.08 -3.19 12.01
N TYR A 216 14.73 -2.76 10.81
CA TYR A 216 13.47 -3.10 10.17
C TYR A 216 13.71 -3.95 8.93
N PHE A 217 13.08 -5.12 8.91
CA PHE A 217 13.16 -6.08 7.82
C PHE A 217 11.75 -6.33 7.29
N LYS A 218 11.55 -6.23 5.98
CA LYS A 218 10.26 -6.51 5.35
C LYS A 218 10.41 -7.27 4.04
N ASP A 219 9.58 -8.29 3.83
CA ASP A 219 9.54 -9.07 2.58
C ASP A 219 10.91 -9.69 2.21
N CYS A 220 11.74 -10.01 3.21
CA CYS A 220 13.09 -10.51 3.01
C CYS A 220 13.15 -12.04 3.07
N LEU A 221 14.07 -12.64 2.30
CA LEU A 221 14.51 -14.00 2.54
C LEU A 221 15.88 -13.95 3.24
N MET A 222 15.98 -14.60 4.40
CA MET A 222 17.20 -14.72 5.18
C MET A 222 17.57 -16.20 5.29
N GLU A 223 18.77 -16.54 4.82
CA GLU A 223 19.26 -17.92 4.73
C GLU A 223 20.58 -18.07 5.46
N GLY A 224 20.70 -19.05 6.36
CA GLY A 224 21.94 -19.26 7.11
C GLY A 224 21.90 -20.42 8.09
N GLY A 225 23.04 -20.64 8.74
CA GLY A 225 23.26 -21.69 9.73
C GLY A 225 22.95 -21.24 11.16
N VAL A 226 23.92 -21.35 12.06
CA VAL A 226 23.70 -21.03 13.48
C VAL A 226 23.54 -19.53 13.72
N ASP A 227 22.52 -19.13 14.48
CA ASP A 227 22.25 -17.74 14.87
C ASP A 227 22.22 -16.78 13.66
N PHE A 228 21.74 -17.24 12.50
CA PHE A 228 21.89 -16.47 11.26
C PHE A 228 21.08 -15.19 11.22
N TYR A 229 20.00 -15.09 11.99
CA TYR A 229 19.34 -13.83 12.29
C TYR A 229 19.66 -13.43 13.73
N CYS A 230 20.54 -12.45 13.91
CA CYS A 230 21.06 -12.12 15.24
C CYS A 230 21.14 -10.59 15.50
N PRO A 231 19.99 -9.88 15.50
CA PRO A 231 19.97 -8.46 15.83
C PRO A 231 20.33 -8.19 17.30
N ARG A 232 21.04 -7.07 17.54
CA ARG A 232 21.27 -6.51 18.87
C ARG A 232 20.62 -5.14 19.02
N GLY A 233 19.74 -4.94 20.00
CA GLY A 233 18.92 -3.72 20.12
C GLY A 233 17.43 -4.01 19.91
N TRP A 234 16.73 -3.23 19.08
CA TRP A 234 15.36 -3.50 18.65
C TRP A 234 15.33 -3.98 17.21
N ALA A 235 14.50 -4.97 16.91
CA ALA A 235 14.29 -5.40 15.54
C ALA A 235 12.84 -5.82 15.26
N TYR A 236 12.37 -5.51 14.06
CA TYR A 236 11.06 -5.93 13.56
C TYR A 236 11.24 -6.58 12.19
N ALA A 237 10.83 -7.84 12.06
CA ALA A 237 10.78 -8.56 10.80
C ALA A 237 9.31 -8.85 10.44
N ASP A 238 8.87 -8.35 9.30
CA ASP A 238 7.51 -8.48 8.76
C ASP A 238 7.54 -9.28 7.47
N ASN A 239 6.70 -10.30 7.37
CA ASN A 239 6.56 -11.13 6.16
C ASN A 239 7.91 -11.63 5.61
N CYS A 240 8.80 -12.07 6.51
CA CYS A 240 10.13 -12.58 6.14
C CYS A 240 10.15 -14.11 6.11
N GLU A 241 10.97 -14.65 5.22
CA GLU A 241 11.22 -16.09 5.10
C GLU A 241 12.61 -16.42 5.65
N PHE A 242 12.67 -17.40 6.54
CA PHE A 242 13.88 -17.89 7.20
C PHE A 242 14.20 -19.29 6.69
N VAL A 243 15.41 -19.47 6.14
CA VAL A 243 15.90 -20.74 5.59
C VAL A 243 17.11 -21.20 6.41
N ALA A 244 16.87 -22.16 7.30
CA ALA A 244 17.87 -22.66 8.24
C ALA A 244 18.70 -23.83 7.66
N HIS A 245 20.01 -23.75 7.82
CA HIS A 245 20.96 -24.81 7.49
C HIS A 245 21.44 -25.56 8.73
N GLY A 246 21.40 -26.88 8.69
CA GLY A 246 21.77 -27.78 9.80
C GLY A 246 20.78 -27.83 10.97
N ASN A 247 21.08 -28.68 11.95
CA ASN A 247 20.29 -28.88 13.17
C ASN A 247 20.73 -27.89 14.28
N VAL A 248 20.70 -26.61 13.95
CA VAL A 248 21.14 -25.50 14.83
C VAL A 248 20.04 -24.45 14.97
N ALA A 249 20.21 -23.53 15.91
CA ALA A 249 19.27 -22.45 16.16
C ALA A 249 19.33 -21.41 15.03
N ALA A 250 18.18 -21.03 14.47
CA ALA A 250 18.08 -20.05 13.39
C ALA A 250 18.17 -18.60 13.91
N ILE A 251 17.40 -18.26 14.94
CA ILE A 251 17.30 -16.88 15.45
C ILE A 251 18.00 -16.70 16.80
N TRP A 252 18.60 -15.54 16.97
CA TRP A 252 19.27 -15.11 18.19
C TRP A 252 18.99 -13.64 18.46
N HIS A 253 19.09 -13.20 19.71
CA HIS A 253 18.89 -11.79 20.04
C HIS A 253 19.71 -11.33 21.24
N ASP A 254 20.18 -10.09 21.19
CA ASP A 254 20.76 -9.36 22.32
C ASP A 254 19.92 -8.14 22.66
N GLY A 255 19.16 -8.24 23.76
CA GLY A 255 18.44 -7.11 24.34
C GLY A 255 19.10 -6.60 25.62
N SER A 256 20.31 -7.06 25.98
CA SER A 256 20.81 -7.00 27.36
C SER A 256 21.10 -5.61 27.93
N LYS A 257 21.15 -4.59 27.08
CA LYS A 257 21.42 -3.21 27.50
C LYS A 257 20.16 -2.47 27.97
N VAL A 258 19.04 -2.64 27.27
CA VAL A 258 17.78 -1.94 27.57
C VAL A 258 16.65 -2.94 27.72
N ARG A 259 15.93 -2.91 28.84
CA ARG A 259 14.90 -3.91 29.15
C ARG A 259 13.83 -4.05 28.07
N ASP A 260 13.47 -2.96 27.39
CA ASP A 260 12.49 -2.96 26.32
C ASP A 260 13.03 -3.41 24.95
N SER A 261 14.36 -3.58 24.80
CA SER A 261 14.95 -4.13 23.58
C SER A 261 14.36 -5.51 23.29
N LYS A 262 13.79 -5.64 22.10
CA LYS A 262 13.00 -6.79 21.67
C LYS A 262 13.19 -7.04 20.18
N THR A 263 13.10 -8.31 19.79
CA THR A 263 12.92 -8.71 18.40
C THR A 263 11.50 -9.24 18.21
N VAL A 264 10.83 -8.72 17.18
CA VAL A 264 9.48 -9.14 16.80
C VAL A 264 9.55 -9.71 15.39
N LEU A 265 9.01 -10.91 15.23
CA LEU A 265 8.92 -11.61 13.96
C LEU A 265 7.43 -11.88 13.71
N ASP A 266 6.84 -11.13 12.79
CA ASP A 266 5.42 -11.16 12.47
C ASP A 266 5.20 -11.65 11.04
N HIS A 267 4.22 -12.54 10.85
CA HIS A 267 3.92 -13.20 9.56
C HIS A 267 5.13 -13.89 8.91
N CYS A 268 6.07 -14.37 9.72
CA CYS A 268 7.30 -14.97 9.22
C CYS A 268 7.17 -16.49 8.98
N VAL A 269 7.87 -16.99 7.97
CA VAL A 269 7.90 -18.41 7.61
C VAL A 269 9.27 -18.99 7.94
N PHE A 270 9.30 -20.11 8.66
CA PHE A 270 10.52 -20.84 9.00
C PHE A 270 10.54 -22.20 8.32
N ARG A 271 11.58 -22.44 7.53
CA ARG A 271 11.90 -23.75 6.95
C ARG A 271 13.40 -23.98 6.99
N GLY A 272 13.83 -25.19 6.70
CA GLY A 272 15.25 -25.52 6.67
C GLY A 272 15.51 -27.00 6.61
N ASP A 273 16.77 -27.36 6.83
CA ASP A 273 17.23 -28.73 6.97
C ASP A 273 16.55 -29.45 8.15
N ASP A 274 16.48 -30.78 8.07
CA ASP A 274 15.81 -31.59 9.08
C ASP A 274 16.35 -31.35 10.50
N GLY A 275 15.42 -31.07 11.41
CA GLY A 275 15.73 -30.83 12.81
C GLY A 275 16.26 -29.43 13.12
N PHE A 276 16.17 -28.45 12.22
CA PHE A 276 16.52 -27.07 12.58
C PHE A 276 15.73 -26.60 13.82
N LYS A 277 16.36 -25.76 14.65
CA LYS A 277 15.79 -25.24 15.90
C LYS A 277 15.38 -23.78 15.71
N LEU A 278 14.32 -23.34 16.41
CA LEU A 278 13.83 -21.97 16.26
C LEU A 278 14.92 -20.95 16.57
N GLY A 279 15.43 -20.98 17.79
CA GLY A 279 16.34 -19.96 18.26
C GLY A 279 16.97 -20.27 19.60
N ARG A 280 17.89 -19.40 20.00
CA ARG A 280 18.53 -19.44 21.32
C ARG A 280 18.94 -18.05 21.75
N TYR A 281 19.33 -17.88 23.00
CA TYR A 281 19.92 -16.66 23.51
C TYR A 281 21.07 -16.96 24.46
N HIS A 282 22.05 -16.06 24.53
CA HIS A 282 23.18 -16.15 25.47
C HIS A 282 23.17 -15.04 26.51
N ARG A 283 22.36 -14.01 26.28
CA ARG A 283 22.23 -12.78 27.05
C ARG A 283 20.74 -12.49 27.22
N ASP A 284 20.39 -11.53 28.06
CA ASP A 284 19.00 -11.05 28.14
C ASP A 284 18.45 -10.76 26.73
N ALA A 285 17.31 -11.40 26.44
CA ALA A 285 16.64 -11.31 25.15
C ALA A 285 15.13 -11.22 25.38
N GLN A 286 14.42 -10.68 24.40
CA GLN A 286 12.97 -10.66 24.35
C GLN A 286 12.51 -10.94 22.91
N PHE A 287 11.72 -11.99 22.75
CA PHE A 287 11.19 -12.42 21.45
C PHE A 287 9.67 -12.32 21.45
N TYR A 288 9.11 -11.79 20.37
CA TYR A 288 7.70 -11.93 20.02
C TYR A 288 7.60 -12.61 18.66
N ILE A 289 6.96 -13.76 18.61
CA ILE A 289 6.76 -14.56 17.40
C ILE A 289 5.26 -14.59 17.13
N LEU A 290 4.83 -13.89 16.08
CA LEU A 290 3.42 -13.64 15.80
C LEU A 290 3.07 -14.14 14.41
N ASN A 291 1.91 -14.79 14.27
CA ASN A 291 1.39 -15.24 12.98
C ASN A 291 2.41 -16.08 12.18
N ALA A 292 3.33 -16.77 12.88
CA ALA A 292 4.44 -17.44 12.25
C ALA A 292 4.04 -18.83 11.74
N SER A 293 4.67 -19.28 10.66
CA SER A 293 4.48 -20.63 10.13
C SER A 293 5.78 -21.42 10.18
N PHE A 294 5.74 -22.64 10.71
CA PHE A 294 6.90 -23.52 10.83
C PHE A 294 6.75 -24.81 10.00
N ALA A 295 7.85 -25.23 9.38
CA ALA A 295 7.91 -26.47 8.61
C ALA A 295 7.76 -27.75 9.47
N ASP A 296 7.30 -28.83 8.84
CA ASP A 296 7.00 -30.12 9.49
C ASP A 296 8.20 -30.72 10.23
N ASN A 297 9.38 -30.55 9.63
CA ASN A 297 10.67 -31.12 10.04
C ASN A 297 11.41 -30.30 11.10
N MET A 298 10.82 -29.23 11.61
CA MET A 298 11.37 -28.43 12.71
C MET A 298 11.50 -29.26 14.00
N ALA A 299 12.62 -29.12 14.70
CA ALA A 299 12.82 -29.79 15.99
C ALA A 299 11.88 -29.25 17.08
N ASP A 300 11.48 -30.12 18.01
CA ASP A 300 10.82 -29.74 19.26
C ASP A 300 11.82 -29.09 20.22
N ALA A 301 12.18 -27.85 19.91
CA ALA A 301 13.17 -27.07 20.64
C ALA A 301 12.67 -25.63 20.78
N PRO A 302 12.09 -25.24 21.94
CA PRO A 302 11.71 -23.86 22.19
C PRO A 302 12.94 -22.96 22.18
N ILE A 303 12.76 -21.64 22.06
CA ILE A 303 13.87 -20.70 22.18
C ILE A 303 14.50 -20.84 23.57
N TYR A 304 15.78 -21.25 23.63
CA TYR A 304 16.43 -21.69 24.87
C TYR A 304 17.64 -20.82 25.24
N LEU A 305 17.93 -20.73 26.55
CA LEU A 305 19.19 -20.18 27.04
C LEU A 305 20.32 -21.15 26.70
N ASN A 306 21.25 -20.72 25.85
CA ASN A 306 22.45 -21.50 25.55
C ASN A 306 23.54 -21.15 26.59
N PRO A 307 24.13 -22.15 27.28
CA PRO A 307 25.15 -21.91 28.29
C PRO A 307 26.36 -21.15 27.73
N SER A 308 26.92 -20.25 28.54
CA SER A 308 28.21 -19.62 28.28
C SER A 308 29.19 -19.89 29.42
N ASN A 309 30.50 -19.75 29.18
CA ASN A 309 31.51 -19.90 30.21
C ASN A 309 32.45 -18.68 30.25
N PRO A 310 32.40 -17.84 31.32
CA PRO A 310 31.42 -17.90 32.42
C PRO A 310 29.99 -17.64 31.93
N GLN A 311 28.99 -18.07 32.71
CA GLN A 311 27.59 -17.86 32.36
C GLN A 311 27.28 -16.35 32.42
N ASN A 312 26.75 -15.80 31.33
CA ASN A 312 26.25 -14.43 31.32
C ASN A 312 25.08 -14.32 32.31
N LEU A 313 25.07 -13.23 33.08
CA LEU A 313 23.93 -12.90 33.94
C LEU A 313 22.71 -12.58 33.07
N ILE A 314 21.57 -13.22 33.38
CA ILE A 314 20.26 -12.97 32.77
C ILE A 314 19.41 -12.21 33.79
N GLN A 315 19.25 -10.91 33.58
CA GLN A 315 18.64 -9.97 34.52
C GLN A 315 17.11 -10.00 34.49
N TRP A 316 16.49 -10.25 33.34
CA TRP A 316 15.04 -10.11 33.14
C TRP A 316 14.33 -11.43 32.83
N GLY A 317 15.03 -12.55 33.01
CA GLY A 317 14.47 -13.90 32.88
C GLY A 317 14.13 -14.32 31.46
N HIS A 318 13.33 -15.38 31.34
CA HIS A 318 12.86 -15.92 30.06
C HIS A 318 11.69 -15.07 29.52
N ARG A 319 11.85 -14.50 28.32
CA ARG A 319 10.89 -13.57 27.71
C ARG A 319 10.67 -13.91 26.24
N VAL A 320 9.91 -14.97 26.00
CA VAL A 320 9.58 -15.47 24.66
C VAL A 320 8.07 -15.58 24.57
N TYR A 321 7.49 -14.85 23.63
CA TYR A 321 6.05 -14.76 23.49
C TYR A 321 5.57 -15.17 22.10
N PHE A 322 4.48 -15.92 22.07
CA PHE A 322 3.85 -16.45 20.86
C PHE A 322 2.41 -15.96 20.75
N PHE A 323 1.98 -15.78 19.50
CA PHE A 323 0.59 -15.59 19.12
C PHE A 323 0.32 -16.21 17.75
N ASN A 324 -0.76 -16.98 17.62
CA ASN A 324 -1.28 -17.50 16.35
C ASN A 324 -0.18 -18.12 15.47
N SER A 325 0.75 -18.85 16.09
CA SER A 325 1.93 -19.38 15.41
C SER A 325 1.80 -20.89 15.27
N HIS A 326 1.92 -21.38 14.05
CA HIS A 326 1.53 -22.73 13.71
C HIS A 326 2.61 -23.51 12.97
N ARG A 327 2.79 -24.77 13.37
CA ARG A 327 3.61 -25.74 12.64
C ARG A 327 2.71 -26.63 11.79
N LYS A 328 3.14 -26.87 10.56
CA LYS A 328 2.33 -27.56 9.54
C LYS A 328 1.92 -28.99 9.92
N ALA A 329 2.72 -29.71 10.71
CA ALA A 329 2.41 -31.05 11.23
C ALA A 329 1.82 -31.03 12.66
N GLY A 330 1.19 -29.93 13.07
CA GLY A 330 0.62 -29.72 14.40
C GLY A 330 1.55 -28.95 15.34
N ASP A 331 1.01 -28.35 16.38
CA ASP A 331 1.77 -27.46 17.24
C ASP A 331 2.49 -28.20 18.37
N TYR A 332 3.73 -27.78 18.67
CA TYR A 332 4.37 -28.14 19.92
C TYR A 332 3.73 -27.36 21.07
N ALA A 333 3.83 -27.89 22.30
CA ALA A 333 3.20 -27.25 23.47
C ALA A 333 3.67 -25.80 23.69
N TRP A 334 4.91 -25.48 23.30
CA TRP A 334 5.50 -24.14 23.45
C TRP A 334 5.10 -23.15 22.34
N HIS A 335 4.34 -23.55 21.32
CA HIS A 335 3.71 -22.61 20.37
C HIS A 335 2.46 -21.92 20.95
N ALA A 336 1.95 -22.39 22.10
CA ALA A 336 0.72 -21.87 22.68
C ALA A 336 0.77 -20.36 22.93
N ASP A 337 -0.32 -19.68 22.61
CA ASP A 337 -0.48 -18.23 22.81
C ASP A 337 -0.23 -17.84 24.27
N ASN A 338 0.70 -16.92 24.47
CA ASN A 338 1.12 -16.51 25.81
C ASN A 338 1.38 -14.99 25.94
N LEU A 339 0.89 -14.16 25.00
CA LEU A 339 1.04 -12.68 25.05
C LEU A 339 0.55 -12.05 26.37
N GLN A 340 -0.43 -12.66 27.03
CA GLN A 340 -0.92 -12.28 28.35
C GLN A 340 0.15 -12.33 29.46
N GLN A 341 1.23 -13.09 29.24
CA GLN A 341 2.38 -13.19 30.15
C GLN A 341 3.44 -12.11 29.86
N ALA A 342 3.34 -11.43 28.71
CA ALA A 342 4.28 -10.38 28.35
C ALA A 342 4.07 -9.11 29.18
N PRO A 343 5.12 -8.31 29.42
CA PRO A 343 4.99 -7.02 30.10
C PRO A 343 3.94 -6.14 29.42
N GLY A 344 2.92 -5.73 30.20
CA GLY A 344 1.82 -4.92 29.71
C GLY A 344 0.74 -5.68 28.93
N ALA A 345 0.86 -7.01 28.78
CA ALA A 345 -0.08 -7.89 28.08
C ALA A 345 -0.61 -7.30 26.75
N PRO A 346 0.27 -6.91 25.82
CA PRO A 346 -0.14 -6.33 24.55
C PRO A 346 -1.04 -7.31 23.77
N SER A 347 -2.10 -6.79 23.19
CA SER A 347 -2.85 -7.53 22.16
C SER A 347 -1.99 -7.66 20.90
N ALA A 348 -2.19 -8.74 20.14
CA ALA A 348 -1.47 -8.95 18.88
C ALA A 348 -1.61 -7.77 17.90
N SER A 349 -2.79 -7.15 17.83
CA SER A 349 -3.05 -5.97 16.99
C SER A 349 -2.26 -4.71 17.39
N GLN A 350 -1.72 -4.65 18.62
CA GLN A 350 -0.87 -3.53 19.05
C GLN A 350 0.59 -3.73 18.68
N ILE A 351 1.03 -4.97 18.43
CA ILE A 351 2.43 -5.26 18.14
C ILE A 351 2.68 -4.99 16.65
N ASN A 352 3.38 -3.90 16.36
CA ASN A 352 3.84 -3.52 15.04
C ASN A 352 5.25 -2.89 15.14
N ALA A 353 5.79 -2.39 14.03
CA ALA A 353 7.09 -1.73 14.03
C ALA A 353 7.17 -0.57 15.03
N ASP A 354 6.17 0.31 15.05
CA ASP A 354 6.15 1.48 15.94
C ASP A 354 6.17 1.08 17.41
N TRP A 355 5.33 0.11 17.79
CA TRP A 355 5.32 -0.45 19.14
C TRP A 355 6.65 -1.12 19.49
N THR A 356 7.24 -1.83 18.52
CA THR A 356 8.53 -2.49 18.68
C THR A 356 9.60 -1.47 19.04
N PHE A 357 9.66 -0.37 18.29
CA PHE A 357 10.61 0.73 18.49
C PHE A 357 10.15 1.76 19.54
N ALA A 358 9.12 1.47 20.33
CA ALA A 358 8.57 2.34 21.36
C ALA A 358 8.22 3.77 20.85
N GLY A 359 7.77 3.87 19.60
CA GLY A 359 7.44 5.13 18.92
C GLY A 359 8.64 6.01 18.59
N LYS A 360 9.88 5.53 18.79
CA LYS A 360 11.11 6.30 18.51
C LYS A 360 11.42 6.37 17.01
N TRP A 361 10.91 5.42 16.24
CA TRP A 361 11.15 5.33 14.82
C TRP A 361 9.99 4.64 14.11
N HIS A 362 9.63 5.21 12.96
CA HIS A 362 8.53 4.78 12.11
C HIS A 362 9.07 4.32 10.75
N PRO A 363 9.67 3.12 10.66
CA PRO A 363 10.28 2.67 9.42
C PRO A 363 9.28 2.36 8.32
N SER A 364 8.00 2.13 8.65
CA SER A 364 6.93 1.93 7.68
C SER A 364 6.65 3.19 6.84
N ASP A 365 7.00 4.36 7.35
CA ASP A 365 6.77 5.66 6.71
C ASP A 365 7.91 6.05 5.75
N GLN A 366 9.05 5.35 5.81
CA GLN A 366 10.18 5.65 4.94
C GLN A 366 9.90 5.22 3.49
N PRO A 367 10.26 6.04 2.48
CA PRO A 367 9.95 5.78 1.07
C PRO A 367 10.46 4.42 0.59
N VAL A 368 9.70 3.77 -0.28
CA VAL A 368 10.03 2.48 -0.93
C VAL A 368 10.48 2.76 -2.36
N TYR A 369 11.70 2.35 -2.71
CA TYR A 369 12.35 2.65 -3.99
C TYR A 369 12.11 1.54 -5.04
N ILE A 370 10.83 1.30 -5.40
CA ILE A 370 10.40 0.38 -6.47
C ILE A 370 9.87 1.22 -7.67
N ASP A 371 10.76 1.72 -8.54
CA ASP A 371 10.35 2.44 -9.77
C ASP A 371 11.16 2.02 -11.01
N PRO A 372 10.50 1.59 -12.11
CA PRO A 372 11.09 1.47 -13.45
C PRO A 372 11.72 2.75 -14.02
N LYS A 373 11.42 3.95 -13.51
CA LYS A 373 12.00 5.23 -13.97
C LYS A 373 13.49 5.40 -13.65
N LEU A 374 14.04 4.61 -12.75
CA LEU A 374 15.50 4.59 -12.50
C LEU A 374 16.29 4.00 -13.69
N ARG A 375 15.61 3.41 -14.69
CA ARG A 375 16.24 2.79 -15.87
C ARG A 375 16.65 3.77 -16.97
N SER A 376 16.02 4.94 -17.07
CA SER A 376 16.30 5.95 -18.10
C SER A 376 16.76 7.22 -17.40
N GLY A 377 18.02 7.61 -17.56
CA GLY A 377 18.65 8.79 -16.95
C GLY A 377 18.07 10.16 -17.37
N GLU A 378 16.77 10.26 -17.61
CA GLU A 378 16.04 11.48 -17.88
C GLU A 378 14.74 11.47 -17.04
N VAL A 379 14.65 12.39 -16.08
CA VAL A 379 13.39 12.70 -15.39
C VAL A 379 12.73 13.87 -16.13
N PRO A 380 11.50 13.74 -16.65
CA PRO A 380 10.76 14.89 -17.13
C PRO A 380 10.37 15.78 -15.94
N ILE A 381 10.71 17.05 -16.02
CA ILE A 381 10.18 18.09 -15.15
C ILE A 381 8.70 18.28 -15.51
N SER A 382 7.79 17.66 -14.76
CA SER A 382 6.47 18.21 -14.43
C SER A 382 5.68 17.22 -13.58
N ALA A 383 5.80 17.38 -12.27
CA ALA A 383 4.74 17.39 -11.29
C ALA A 383 5.45 17.39 -9.94
N THR A 384 5.24 18.45 -9.17
CA THR A 384 5.51 18.47 -7.73
C THR A 384 4.94 17.19 -7.09
N VAL A 385 5.80 16.19 -6.85
CA VAL A 385 5.45 15.05 -6.01
C VAL A 385 5.50 15.58 -4.59
N GLN A 386 4.33 15.84 -4.01
CA GLN A 386 4.21 16.08 -2.57
C GLN A 386 4.83 14.87 -1.86
N THR A 387 6.00 15.04 -1.26
CA THR A 387 6.70 14.03 -0.45
C THR A 387 6.10 13.92 0.96
N GLY A 388 4.79 14.12 1.07
CA GLY A 388 4.00 13.90 2.27
C GLY A 388 2.90 12.89 1.97
N PRO A 389 2.27 12.31 3.00
CA PRO A 389 1.09 11.50 2.80
C PRO A 389 0.05 12.31 2.00
N ASP A 390 -0.59 11.67 1.03
CA ASP A 390 -1.61 12.30 0.20
C ASP A 390 -2.78 12.66 1.14
N PRO A 391 -3.07 13.94 1.40
CA PRO A 391 -4.02 14.34 2.44
C PRO A 391 -5.43 13.82 2.18
N VAL A 392 -5.78 13.58 0.91
CA VAL A 392 -7.05 12.96 0.52
C VAL A 392 -7.01 11.47 0.83
N ALA A 393 -5.91 10.79 0.53
CA ALA A 393 -5.71 9.38 0.87
C ALA A 393 -5.68 9.14 2.39
N GLU A 394 -5.07 10.03 3.17
CA GLU A 394 -5.09 9.97 4.64
C GLU A 394 -6.50 10.04 5.19
N ASN A 395 -7.30 10.98 4.69
CA ASN A 395 -8.70 11.05 5.07
C ASN A 395 -9.44 9.77 4.65
N MET A 396 -9.18 9.23 3.47
CA MET A 396 -9.76 7.94 3.07
C MET A 396 -9.41 6.82 4.07
N LEU A 397 -8.18 6.74 4.59
CA LEU A 397 -7.84 5.77 5.63
C LEU A 397 -8.69 5.96 6.90
N VAL A 398 -8.86 7.22 7.35
CA VAL A 398 -9.67 7.55 8.54
C VAL A 398 -11.12 7.09 8.41
N TYR A 399 -11.72 7.27 7.23
CA TYR A 399 -13.12 6.90 6.98
C TYR A 399 -13.35 5.42 6.65
N GLN A 400 -12.29 4.61 6.48
CA GLN A 400 -12.47 3.19 6.16
C GLN A 400 -13.11 2.46 7.36
N ARG A 401 -14.25 1.81 7.13
CA ARG A 401 -14.92 1.02 8.18
C ARG A 401 -14.13 -0.26 8.48
N ALA A 402 -14.37 -0.84 9.65
CA ALA A 402 -13.74 -2.10 10.07
C ALA A 402 -14.03 -3.23 9.09
N VAL A 403 -15.23 -3.27 8.50
CA VAL A 403 -15.64 -4.22 7.46
C VAL A 403 -14.91 -4.03 6.11
N GLY A 404 -14.20 -2.92 5.93
CA GLY A 404 -13.32 -2.65 4.80
C GLY A 404 -13.87 -1.70 3.74
N GLY A 405 -15.18 -1.47 3.69
CA GLY A 405 -15.81 -0.49 2.81
C GLY A 405 -15.80 0.94 3.37
N TRP A 406 -16.31 1.88 2.57
CA TRP A 406 -16.40 3.29 2.94
C TRP A 406 -17.84 3.81 2.96
N PRO A 407 -18.18 4.71 3.88
CA PRO A 407 -19.44 5.41 3.87
C PRO A 407 -19.43 6.53 2.82
N LYS A 408 -20.61 6.87 2.28
CA LYS A 408 -20.76 8.08 1.44
C LYS A 408 -21.00 9.35 2.27
N ALA A 409 -21.46 9.19 3.51
CA ALA A 409 -21.80 10.25 4.45
C ALA A 409 -21.68 9.73 5.89
N VAL A 410 -21.28 10.59 6.82
CA VAL A 410 -21.24 10.33 8.27
C VAL A 410 -22.13 11.36 8.95
N ASN A 411 -23.08 10.91 9.79
CA ASN A 411 -24.08 11.78 10.43
C ASN A 411 -24.81 12.70 9.43
N GLU A 412 -25.25 12.13 8.30
CA GLU A 412 -25.92 12.83 7.19
C GLU A 412 -25.06 13.85 6.43
N VAL A 413 -23.82 14.08 6.85
CA VAL A 413 -22.86 14.95 6.16
C VAL A 413 -22.08 14.11 5.15
N LYS A 414 -22.13 14.50 3.87
CA LYS A 414 -21.35 13.84 2.81
C LYS A 414 -19.85 13.85 3.16
N VAL A 415 -19.19 12.73 2.96
CA VAL A 415 -17.74 12.64 3.18
C VAL A 415 -17.02 13.56 2.20
N ASP A 416 -16.22 14.47 2.76
CA ASP A 416 -15.31 15.35 2.04
C ASP A 416 -13.87 15.00 2.41
N TYR A 417 -13.18 14.31 1.51
CA TYR A 417 -11.79 13.92 1.71
C TYR A 417 -10.80 15.08 1.55
N SER A 418 -11.24 16.25 1.09
CA SER A 418 -10.38 17.45 1.04
C SER A 418 -10.37 18.25 2.35
N LYS A 419 -11.32 17.97 3.25
CA LYS A 419 -11.42 18.62 4.55
C LYS A 419 -10.21 18.27 5.42
N MET A 420 -9.51 19.27 5.95
CA MET A 420 -8.52 19.05 7.00
C MET A 420 -9.24 18.65 8.30
N LEU A 421 -9.12 17.39 8.70
CA LEU A 421 -9.71 16.89 9.95
C LEU A 421 -8.86 17.31 11.15
N THR A 422 -9.52 17.74 12.22
CA THR A 422 -8.86 17.85 13.53
C THR A 422 -8.61 16.44 14.10
N GLU A 423 -7.63 16.30 14.99
CA GLU A 423 -7.36 15.04 15.68
C GLU A 423 -8.58 14.49 16.44
N ALA A 424 -9.43 15.37 16.97
CA ALA A 424 -10.67 14.99 17.65
C ALA A 424 -11.71 14.40 16.66
N GLU A 425 -11.90 15.03 15.50
CA GLU A 425 -12.79 14.54 14.45
C GLU A 425 -12.28 13.21 13.88
N ALA A 426 -10.99 13.12 13.55
CA ALA A 426 -10.39 11.90 13.02
C ALA A 426 -10.50 10.74 14.01
N ARG A 427 -10.29 11.01 15.31
CA ARG A 427 -10.49 10.02 16.39
C ARG A 427 -11.95 9.59 16.52
N ALA A 428 -12.90 10.52 16.45
CA ALA A 428 -14.33 10.19 16.51
C ALA A 428 -14.74 9.28 15.34
N ILE A 429 -14.27 9.56 14.12
CA ILE A 429 -14.55 8.74 12.93
C ILE A 429 -13.91 7.34 13.08
N ARG A 430 -12.66 7.24 13.53
CA ARG A 430 -11.99 5.95 13.76
C ARG A 430 -12.68 5.11 14.85
N ASN A 431 -13.14 5.75 15.92
CA ASN A 431 -13.90 5.08 16.99
C ASN A 431 -15.27 4.57 16.49
N ASP A 432 -15.83 5.21 15.47
CA ASP A 432 -17.05 4.78 14.76
C ASP A 432 -16.77 3.78 13.62
N SER A 433 -15.56 3.21 13.54
CA SER A 433 -15.19 2.30 12.44
C SER A 433 -16.08 1.06 12.32
N MET A 434 -16.75 0.64 13.41
CA MET A 434 -17.68 -0.50 13.41
C MET A 434 -19.07 -0.17 12.84
N HIS A 435 -19.34 1.07 12.44
CA HIS A 435 -20.63 1.45 11.85
C HIS A 435 -20.90 0.69 10.55
N ILE A 436 -22.17 0.34 10.32
CA ILE A 436 -22.62 -0.53 9.22
C ILE A 436 -23.00 0.23 7.93
N ASP A 437 -22.54 1.47 7.79
CA ASP A 437 -22.94 2.42 6.72
C ASP A 437 -22.03 2.37 5.48
N ALA A 438 -21.11 1.41 5.40
CA ALA A 438 -20.31 1.19 4.21
C ALA A 438 -21.19 0.86 2.98
N THR A 439 -20.85 1.44 1.84
CA THR A 439 -21.71 1.43 0.66
C THR A 439 -20.92 1.48 -0.64
N ILE A 440 -21.57 1.03 -1.72
CA ILE A 440 -21.09 1.18 -3.10
C ILE A 440 -21.85 2.28 -3.87
N ASP A 441 -22.79 2.96 -3.20
CA ASP A 441 -23.59 4.05 -3.75
C ASP A 441 -22.73 5.30 -4.02
N ASN A 442 -23.05 6.07 -5.06
CA ASN A 442 -22.33 7.30 -5.44
C ASN A 442 -20.80 7.12 -5.57
N ASN A 443 -20.37 5.96 -6.09
CA ASN A 443 -18.97 5.54 -6.21
C ASN A 443 -18.24 5.31 -4.88
N ALA A 444 -18.92 5.32 -3.73
CA ALA A 444 -18.27 4.99 -2.47
C ALA A 444 -17.69 3.56 -2.53
N THR A 445 -16.66 3.33 -1.72
CA THR A 445 -15.77 2.16 -1.75
C THR A 445 -14.94 2.03 -3.03
N THR A 446 -15.55 2.05 -4.22
CA THR A 446 -14.85 1.84 -5.49
C THR A 446 -13.96 3.03 -5.88
N ARG A 447 -14.40 4.27 -5.60
CA ARG A 447 -13.59 5.49 -5.76
C ARG A 447 -12.38 5.44 -4.85
N GLU A 448 -12.58 5.09 -3.58
CA GLU A 448 -11.54 5.05 -2.56
C GLU A 448 -10.51 3.98 -2.92
N ILE A 449 -10.94 2.78 -3.30
CA ILE A 449 -10.03 1.73 -3.80
C ILE A 449 -9.21 2.22 -5.00
N ARG A 450 -9.84 2.84 -6.00
CA ARG A 450 -9.15 3.36 -7.20
C ARG A 450 -8.21 4.52 -6.87
N TYR A 451 -8.61 5.40 -5.96
CA TYR A 451 -7.81 6.53 -5.52
C TYR A 451 -6.61 6.03 -4.74
N LEU A 452 -6.83 5.18 -3.73
CA LEU A 452 -5.80 4.64 -2.86
C LEU A 452 -4.80 3.75 -3.61
N VAL A 453 -5.21 2.97 -4.61
CA VAL A 453 -4.24 2.20 -5.41
C VAL A 453 -3.38 3.13 -6.29
N LYS A 454 -3.97 4.21 -6.81
CA LYS A 454 -3.23 5.24 -7.55
C LYS A 454 -2.31 6.02 -6.61
N ALA A 455 -2.81 6.46 -5.46
CA ALA A 455 -2.07 7.16 -4.42
C ALA A 455 -0.95 6.27 -3.90
N PHE A 456 -1.18 4.97 -3.69
CA PHE A 456 -0.13 4.00 -3.38
C PHE A 456 0.92 3.94 -4.48
N LYS A 457 0.52 3.86 -5.75
CA LYS A 457 1.50 3.86 -6.85
C LYS A 457 2.30 5.16 -6.94
N GLN A 458 1.75 6.29 -6.46
CA GLN A 458 2.40 7.60 -6.46
C GLN A 458 3.28 7.84 -5.21
N THR A 459 2.79 7.47 -4.03
CA THR A 459 3.40 7.76 -2.71
C THR A 459 4.16 6.58 -2.11
N LYS A 460 3.81 5.36 -2.55
CA LYS A 460 4.24 4.08 -1.96
C LYS A 460 3.88 3.91 -0.48
N HIS A 461 2.92 4.69 0.02
CA HIS A 461 2.45 4.62 1.40
C HIS A 461 1.70 3.29 1.64
N ALA A 462 2.31 2.36 2.38
CA ALA A 462 1.83 0.98 2.48
C ALA A 462 0.40 0.86 3.02
N ALA A 463 -0.02 1.78 3.90
CA ALA A 463 -1.40 1.78 4.42
C ALA A 463 -2.46 1.99 3.33
N TYR A 464 -2.12 2.66 2.21
CA TYR A 464 -3.05 2.82 1.09
C TYR A 464 -3.28 1.49 0.38
N LEU A 465 -2.23 0.68 0.16
CA LEU A 465 -2.39 -0.66 -0.41
C LEU A 465 -3.14 -1.60 0.54
N ALA A 466 -2.81 -1.57 1.83
CA ALA A 466 -3.53 -2.35 2.83
C ALA A 466 -5.03 -1.99 2.85
N ALA A 467 -5.37 -0.70 2.77
CA ALA A 467 -6.74 -0.24 2.66
C ALA A 467 -7.41 -0.67 1.35
N VAL A 468 -6.70 -0.62 0.21
CA VAL A 468 -7.16 -1.15 -1.09
C VAL A 468 -7.53 -2.62 -0.97
N GLU A 469 -6.64 -3.44 -0.42
CA GLU A 469 -6.84 -4.89 -0.28
C GLU A 469 -7.98 -5.21 0.68
N LYS A 470 -8.10 -4.47 1.78
CA LYS A 470 -9.23 -4.55 2.70
C LYS A 470 -10.55 -4.15 2.02
N GLY A 471 -10.53 -3.13 1.16
CA GLY A 471 -11.65 -2.73 0.32
C GLY A 471 -12.04 -3.79 -0.71
N ILE A 472 -11.07 -4.46 -1.34
CA ILE A 472 -11.33 -5.59 -2.24
C ILE A 472 -11.96 -6.74 -1.48
N ARG A 473 -11.44 -7.10 -0.30
CA ARG A 473 -12.04 -8.13 0.57
C ARG A 473 -13.47 -7.77 0.97
N TYR A 474 -13.76 -6.49 1.27
CA TYR A 474 -15.13 -6.00 1.49
C TYR A 474 -16.04 -6.27 0.28
N LEU A 475 -15.59 -5.96 -0.94
CA LEU A 475 -16.36 -6.24 -2.15
C LEU A 475 -16.63 -7.74 -2.31
N LEU A 476 -15.64 -8.59 -2.04
CA LEU A 476 -15.81 -10.04 -2.13
C LEU A 476 -16.84 -10.59 -1.13
N ILE A 477 -16.77 -10.15 0.14
CA ILE A 477 -17.72 -10.63 1.18
C ILE A 477 -19.13 -10.06 1.01
N ALA A 478 -19.28 -8.88 0.39
CA ALA A 478 -20.58 -8.25 0.17
C ALA A 478 -21.37 -8.89 -0.98
N GLN A 479 -20.74 -9.69 -1.83
CA GLN A 479 -21.41 -10.34 -2.96
C GLN A 479 -22.47 -11.33 -2.45
N ASN A 480 -23.70 -11.21 -2.93
CA ASN A 480 -24.77 -12.12 -2.54
C ASN A 480 -24.71 -13.45 -3.32
N PRO A 481 -25.41 -14.51 -2.86
CA PRO A 481 -25.37 -15.83 -3.53
C PRO A 481 -25.85 -15.84 -4.98
N ALA A 482 -26.65 -14.86 -5.40
CA ALA A 482 -27.09 -14.74 -6.79
C ALA A 482 -26.06 -14.01 -7.69
N GLY A 483 -24.93 -13.59 -7.11
CA GLY A 483 -23.81 -12.94 -7.80
C GLY A 483 -23.89 -11.40 -7.84
N GLY A 484 -24.96 -10.79 -7.35
CA GLY A 484 -25.11 -9.34 -7.33
C GLY A 484 -24.57 -8.69 -6.05
N TRP A 485 -24.51 -7.37 -6.03
CA TRP A 485 -24.07 -6.60 -4.87
C TRP A 485 -25.19 -5.76 -4.25
N PRO A 486 -25.32 -5.74 -2.92
CA PRO A 486 -26.20 -4.82 -2.22
C PRO A 486 -25.66 -3.39 -2.33
N GLN A 487 -26.53 -2.39 -2.21
CA GLN A 487 -26.09 -1.00 -2.14
C GLN A 487 -25.26 -0.72 -0.87
N TYR A 488 -25.63 -1.32 0.27
CA TYR A 488 -24.90 -1.23 1.53
C TYR A 488 -24.56 -2.63 2.06
N TYR A 489 -23.45 -2.74 2.78
CA TYR A 489 -23.09 -3.95 3.52
C TYR A 489 -22.32 -3.56 4.78
N PRO A 490 -22.65 -4.10 5.98
CA PRO A 490 -23.64 -5.16 6.23
C PRO A 490 -25.08 -4.67 6.48
N ASP A 491 -25.37 -3.37 6.36
CA ASP A 491 -26.74 -2.85 6.50
C ASP A 491 -27.69 -3.46 5.46
N SER A 492 -28.68 -4.19 5.95
CA SER A 492 -29.63 -4.92 5.13
C SER A 492 -31.03 -4.29 5.10
N SER A 493 -31.17 -3.08 5.63
CA SER A 493 -32.47 -2.39 5.73
C SER A 493 -33.01 -1.95 4.37
N LEU A 494 -34.34 -2.05 4.20
CA LEU A 494 -35.07 -1.53 3.04
C LEU A 494 -34.46 -2.01 1.69
N TYR A 495 -34.43 -1.13 0.69
CA TYR A 495 -33.85 -1.40 -0.62
C TYR A 495 -32.32 -1.52 -0.59
N ARG A 496 -31.64 -1.18 0.51
CA ARG A 496 -30.16 -1.14 0.57
C ARG A 496 -29.52 -2.51 0.38
N SER A 497 -30.26 -3.57 0.69
CA SER A 497 -29.77 -4.94 0.54
C SER A 497 -30.00 -5.55 -0.85
N GLN A 498 -30.69 -4.83 -1.75
CA GLN A 498 -31.06 -5.32 -3.08
C GLN A 498 -29.91 -5.23 -4.07
N ILE A 499 -29.96 -6.03 -5.13
CA ILE A 499 -28.97 -5.96 -6.21
C ILE A 499 -29.06 -4.59 -6.87
N THR A 500 -27.97 -3.82 -6.84
CA THR A 500 -28.02 -2.39 -7.17
C THR A 500 -27.13 -2.05 -8.36
N PHE A 501 -27.75 -1.79 -9.50
CA PHE A 501 -27.09 -1.21 -10.68
C PHE A 501 -27.09 0.32 -10.66
N ASN A 502 -28.01 0.93 -9.91
CA ASN A 502 -28.17 2.38 -9.79
C ASN A 502 -26.85 3.11 -9.57
N ASP A 503 -26.66 4.19 -10.35
CA ASP A 503 -25.46 5.03 -10.36
C ASP A 503 -24.19 4.19 -10.58
N ASP A 504 -24.28 3.20 -11.49
CA ASP A 504 -23.24 2.21 -11.82
C ASP A 504 -22.67 1.44 -10.61
N ALA A 505 -23.38 1.37 -9.47
CA ALA A 505 -22.83 0.83 -8.22
C ALA A 505 -22.20 -0.57 -8.39
N MET A 506 -22.99 -1.57 -8.81
CA MET A 506 -22.47 -2.92 -9.10
C MET A 506 -21.47 -2.94 -10.26
N ILE A 507 -21.63 -2.08 -11.27
CA ILE A 507 -20.72 -2.05 -12.43
C ILE A 507 -19.34 -1.52 -12.07
N ASN A 508 -19.25 -0.56 -11.15
CA ASN A 508 -17.99 -0.05 -10.63
C ASN A 508 -17.26 -1.12 -9.81
N VAL A 509 -17.99 -1.90 -9.00
CA VAL A 509 -17.45 -3.06 -8.27
C VAL A 509 -16.86 -4.06 -9.26
N LEU A 510 -17.64 -4.46 -10.26
CA LEU A 510 -17.21 -5.40 -11.28
C LEU A 510 -15.98 -4.91 -12.06
N ASN A 511 -15.92 -3.62 -12.39
CA ASN A 511 -14.74 -3.06 -13.05
C ASN A 511 -13.50 -3.04 -12.14
N VAL A 512 -13.65 -2.82 -10.83
CA VAL A 512 -12.54 -2.92 -9.87
C VAL A 512 -12.03 -4.36 -9.81
N LEU A 513 -12.92 -5.34 -9.62
CA LEU A 513 -12.53 -6.75 -9.55
C LEU A 513 -11.94 -7.25 -10.88
N GLN A 514 -12.48 -6.83 -12.02
CA GLN A 514 -11.90 -7.13 -13.34
C GLN A 514 -10.51 -6.50 -13.51
N ASP A 515 -10.27 -5.30 -12.96
CA ASP A 515 -8.94 -4.69 -12.98
C ASP A 515 -7.92 -5.46 -12.13
N VAL A 516 -8.35 -6.03 -10.99
CA VAL A 516 -7.54 -6.97 -10.18
C VAL A 516 -7.18 -8.21 -11.00
N VAL A 517 -8.17 -8.83 -11.64
CA VAL A 517 -7.97 -10.04 -12.48
C VAL A 517 -7.01 -9.75 -13.64
N GLU A 518 -7.19 -8.60 -14.30
CA GLU A 518 -6.36 -8.20 -15.44
C GLU A 518 -5.02 -7.57 -15.04
N LYS A 519 -4.79 -7.32 -13.74
CA LYS A 519 -3.64 -6.56 -13.21
C LYS A 519 -3.46 -5.21 -13.91
N LYS A 520 -4.58 -4.50 -14.15
CA LYS A 520 -4.61 -3.21 -14.86
C LYS A 520 -4.95 -2.07 -13.92
N ASN A 521 -4.86 -0.83 -14.41
CA ASN A 521 -5.29 0.38 -13.69
C ASN A 521 -4.66 0.53 -12.30
N GLY A 522 -3.44 0.01 -12.14
CA GLY A 522 -2.69 0.06 -10.90
C GLY A 522 -2.87 -1.15 -9.98
N PHE A 523 -3.73 -2.10 -10.31
CA PHE A 523 -3.97 -3.29 -9.49
C PHE A 523 -2.93 -4.41 -9.67
N ASP A 524 -1.86 -4.17 -10.44
CA ASP A 524 -0.69 -5.05 -10.55
C ASP A 524 0.06 -5.29 -9.23
N VAL A 525 -0.17 -4.41 -8.25
CA VAL A 525 0.47 -4.39 -6.93
C VAL A 525 -0.34 -5.08 -5.82
N VAL A 526 -1.58 -5.47 -6.11
CA VAL A 526 -2.46 -6.13 -5.15
C VAL A 526 -2.00 -7.57 -4.92
N ASP A 527 -2.14 -8.04 -3.68
CA ASP A 527 -1.89 -9.43 -3.27
C ASP A 527 -2.41 -10.43 -4.32
N PRO A 528 -1.52 -11.22 -4.95
CA PRO A 528 -1.91 -12.22 -5.95
C PRO A 528 -2.97 -13.21 -5.46
N SER A 529 -3.08 -13.44 -4.15
CA SER A 529 -4.12 -14.31 -3.56
C SER A 529 -5.55 -13.82 -3.82
N LEU A 530 -5.73 -12.51 -4.08
CA LEU A 530 -7.03 -11.89 -4.36
C LEU A 530 -7.50 -12.05 -5.81
N VAL A 531 -6.62 -12.47 -6.73
CA VAL A 531 -6.93 -12.59 -8.16
C VAL A 531 -8.00 -13.66 -8.42
N LEU A 532 -7.83 -14.87 -7.90
CA LEU A 532 -8.78 -15.97 -8.13
C LEU A 532 -10.16 -15.72 -7.48
N PRO A 533 -10.26 -15.21 -6.24
CA PRO A 533 -11.54 -14.78 -5.67
C PRO A 533 -12.22 -13.68 -6.51
N ALA A 534 -11.47 -12.69 -7.00
CA ALA A 534 -11.99 -11.63 -7.84
C ALA A 534 -12.51 -12.17 -9.18
N GLU A 535 -11.81 -13.11 -9.80
CA GLU A 535 -12.23 -13.78 -11.04
C GLU A 535 -13.58 -14.49 -10.87
N ARG A 536 -13.70 -15.32 -9.82
CA ARG A 536 -14.97 -16.01 -9.50
C ARG A 536 -16.11 -15.03 -9.22
N ALA A 537 -15.83 -13.97 -8.47
CA ALA A 537 -16.83 -12.94 -8.17
C ALA A 537 -17.31 -12.23 -9.44
N VAL A 538 -16.40 -11.90 -10.36
CA VAL A 538 -16.74 -11.35 -11.67
C VAL A 538 -17.61 -12.30 -12.47
N GLU A 539 -17.25 -13.58 -12.55
CA GLU A 539 -18.03 -14.59 -13.28
C GLU A 539 -19.46 -14.68 -12.74
N HIS A 540 -19.62 -14.74 -11.42
CA HIS A 540 -20.93 -14.75 -10.76
C HIS A 540 -21.71 -13.46 -11.02
N GLY A 541 -21.04 -12.29 -11.02
CA GLY A 541 -21.68 -11.02 -11.34
C GLY A 541 -22.14 -10.92 -12.80
N ILE A 542 -21.40 -11.50 -13.74
CA ILE A 542 -21.84 -11.63 -15.13
C ILE A 542 -23.10 -12.51 -15.20
N GLN A 543 -23.15 -13.64 -14.48
CA GLN A 543 -24.37 -14.46 -14.44
C GLN A 543 -25.56 -13.71 -13.86
N CYS A 544 -25.35 -12.93 -12.79
CA CYS A 544 -26.37 -12.07 -12.21
C CYS A 544 -26.92 -11.07 -13.24
N ILE A 545 -26.04 -10.38 -13.98
CA ILE A 545 -26.44 -9.46 -15.06
C ILE A 545 -27.29 -10.19 -16.11
N LEU A 546 -26.84 -11.35 -16.58
CA LEU A 546 -27.56 -12.11 -17.61
C LEU A 546 -28.90 -12.69 -17.13
N ASN A 547 -29.01 -12.98 -15.83
CA ASN A 547 -30.24 -13.51 -15.22
C ASN A 547 -31.26 -12.41 -14.89
N THR A 548 -30.80 -11.17 -14.72
CA THR A 548 -31.65 -10.01 -14.41
C THR A 548 -32.10 -9.24 -15.65
N GLN A 549 -31.55 -9.52 -16.84
CA GLN A 549 -31.98 -8.82 -18.06
C GLN A 549 -33.47 -9.02 -18.33
N ILE A 550 -34.21 -7.91 -18.45
CA ILE A 550 -35.67 -7.92 -18.52
C ILE A 550 -36.12 -8.48 -19.87
N LYS A 551 -37.08 -9.39 -19.83
CA LYS A 551 -37.76 -9.92 -21.02
C LYS A 551 -39.18 -9.38 -21.08
N VAL A 552 -39.54 -8.81 -22.21
CA VAL A 552 -40.91 -8.39 -22.53
C VAL A 552 -41.40 -9.24 -23.69
N ASN A 553 -42.48 -10.00 -23.49
CA ASN A 553 -43.04 -10.92 -24.50
C ASN A 553 -41.99 -11.85 -25.13
N GLY A 554 -41.07 -12.37 -24.31
CA GLY A 554 -39.99 -13.27 -24.74
C GLY A 554 -38.77 -12.57 -25.35
N VAL A 555 -38.84 -11.26 -25.61
CA VAL A 555 -37.74 -10.49 -26.20
C VAL A 555 -36.89 -9.85 -25.09
N LEU A 556 -35.59 -10.05 -25.13
CA LEU A 556 -34.63 -9.39 -24.22
C LEU A 556 -34.62 -7.88 -24.47
N THR A 557 -34.55 -7.11 -23.40
CA THR A 557 -34.48 -5.65 -23.42
C THR A 557 -33.20 -5.20 -22.73
N ALA A 558 -33.30 -4.41 -21.66
CA ALA A 558 -32.18 -3.94 -20.86
C ALA A 558 -32.43 -4.25 -19.37
N TRP A 559 -32.04 -3.38 -18.43
CA TRP A 559 -32.10 -3.66 -17.00
C TRP A 559 -32.79 -2.56 -16.19
N CYS A 560 -33.45 -2.95 -15.10
CA CYS A 560 -33.83 -2.07 -13.99
C CYS A 560 -32.60 -1.57 -13.25
N ALA A 561 -32.75 -0.43 -12.56
CA ALA A 561 -31.72 0.10 -11.69
C ALA A 561 -31.51 -0.76 -10.42
N GLN A 562 -32.52 -1.54 -10.00
CA GLN A 562 -32.46 -2.40 -8.81
C GLN A 562 -33.28 -3.68 -9.00
N TYR A 563 -32.83 -4.76 -8.35
CA TYR A 563 -33.49 -6.06 -8.38
C TYR A 563 -33.54 -6.70 -7.01
N ASN A 564 -34.61 -7.45 -6.77
CA ASN A 564 -34.72 -8.28 -5.59
C ASN A 564 -33.57 -9.31 -5.54
N LYS A 565 -32.80 -9.33 -4.45
CA LYS A 565 -31.62 -10.19 -4.32
C LYS A 565 -31.90 -11.69 -4.31
N ARG A 566 -33.16 -12.10 -4.12
CA ARG A 566 -33.59 -13.50 -4.08
C ARG A 566 -34.32 -13.90 -5.36
N THR A 567 -35.30 -13.10 -5.78
CA THR A 567 -36.17 -13.45 -6.92
C THR A 567 -35.64 -12.97 -8.26
N LEU A 568 -34.65 -12.06 -8.26
CA LEU A 568 -34.08 -11.41 -9.44
C LEU A 568 -35.10 -10.62 -10.27
N GLN A 569 -36.25 -10.27 -9.69
CA GLN A 569 -37.24 -9.42 -10.33
C GLN A 569 -36.89 -7.94 -10.13
N PRO A 570 -37.21 -7.06 -11.11
CA PRO A 570 -37.12 -5.61 -10.94
C PRO A 570 -37.85 -5.15 -9.67
N GLU A 571 -37.19 -4.31 -8.87
CA GLU A 571 -37.70 -3.82 -7.59
C GLU A 571 -37.62 -2.29 -7.58
N MET A 572 -38.53 -1.64 -6.84
CA MET A 572 -38.40 -0.21 -6.55
C MET A 572 -37.28 0.07 -5.54
N ALA A 573 -36.71 1.27 -5.60
CA ALA A 573 -35.75 1.76 -4.60
C ALA A 573 -36.37 2.86 -3.74
N ARG A 574 -36.03 4.13 -4.02
CA ARG A 574 -36.69 5.28 -3.40
C ARG A 574 -38.10 5.43 -3.98
N LYS A 575 -38.97 6.18 -3.31
CA LYS A 575 -40.38 6.37 -3.74
C LYS A 575 -40.52 6.78 -5.21
N PHE A 576 -39.57 7.55 -5.74
CA PHE A 576 -39.55 8.05 -7.12
C PHE A 576 -38.77 7.17 -8.11
N GLU A 577 -38.27 6.00 -7.67
CA GLU A 577 -37.50 5.05 -8.48
C GLU A 577 -38.28 3.74 -8.57
N LEU A 578 -39.30 3.76 -9.42
CA LEU A 578 -40.20 2.62 -9.63
C LEU A 578 -39.49 1.50 -10.40
N ALA A 579 -39.95 0.26 -10.21
CA ALA A 579 -39.52 -0.88 -11.01
C ALA A 579 -39.78 -0.60 -12.50
N SER A 580 -38.71 -0.56 -13.29
CA SER A 580 -38.71 -0.03 -14.67
C SER A 580 -37.51 -0.54 -15.46
N ILE A 581 -37.49 -0.34 -16.77
CA ILE A 581 -36.26 -0.50 -17.56
C ILE A 581 -35.50 0.83 -17.51
N SER A 582 -34.25 0.80 -17.06
CA SER A 582 -33.42 2.00 -16.94
C SER A 582 -32.66 2.29 -18.24
N GLY A 583 -32.85 3.48 -18.79
CA GLY A 583 -32.06 3.98 -19.91
C GLY A 583 -30.64 4.40 -19.52
N SER A 584 -30.43 4.82 -18.27
CA SER A 584 -29.11 5.24 -17.77
C SER A 584 -28.25 4.04 -17.36
N GLU A 585 -28.74 3.23 -16.43
CA GLU A 585 -27.92 2.19 -15.77
C GLU A 585 -27.57 1.05 -16.74
N SER A 586 -28.42 0.82 -17.74
CA SER A 586 -28.16 -0.18 -18.78
C SER A 586 -26.91 0.10 -19.61
N VAL A 587 -26.48 1.36 -19.72
CA VAL A 587 -25.29 1.74 -20.50
C VAL A 587 -24.02 1.17 -19.87
N GLY A 588 -23.85 1.32 -18.54
CA GLY A 588 -22.70 0.79 -17.82
C GLY A 588 -22.65 -0.73 -17.86
N ILE A 589 -23.81 -1.39 -17.76
CA ILE A 589 -23.93 -2.85 -17.87
C ILE A 589 -23.46 -3.32 -19.25
N VAL A 590 -23.95 -2.70 -20.33
CA VAL A 590 -23.53 -3.05 -21.70
C VAL A 590 -22.03 -2.86 -21.88
N ARG A 591 -21.47 -1.73 -21.43
CA ARG A 591 -20.02 -1.46 -21.49
C ARG A 591 -19.21 -2.50 -20.76
N PHE A 592 -19.65 -2.94 -19.58
CA PHE A 592 -18.98 -3.99 -18.84
C PHE A 592 -19.04 -5.33 -19.58
N LEU A 593 -20.20 -5.73 -20.09
CA LEU A 593 -20.33 -6.96 -20.89
C LEU A 593 -19.46 -6.93 -22.16
N MET A 594 -19.36 -5.76 -22.81
CA MET A 594 -18.49 -5.56 -23.99
C MET A 594 -16.98 -5.64 -23.65
N ARG A 595 -16.61 -5.42 -22.38
CA ARG A 595 -15.23 -5.55 -21.89
C ARG A 595 -14.77 -7.02 -21.83
N VAL A 596 -15.70 -7.97 -21.67
CA VAL A 596 -15.40 -9.40 -21.56
C VAL A 596 -14.65 -9.88 -22.81
N LYS A 597 -13.48 -10.48 -22.59
CA LYS A 597 -12.69 -11.09 -23.68
C LYS A 597 -13.37 -12.38 -24.12
N ASN A 598 -13.46 -12.60 -25.43
CA ASN A 598 -14.09 -13.78 -26.02
C ASN A 598 -15.50 -14.06 -25.45
N PRO A 599 -16.43 -13.08 -25.54
CA PRO A 599 -17.72 -13.19 -24.90
C PRO A 599 -18.53 -14.37 -25.47
N SER A 600 -19.22 -15.10 -24.59
CA SER A 600 -20.10 -16.21 -25.00
C SER A 600 -21.28 -15.70 -25.83
N GLU A 601 -21.93 -16.59 -26.59
CA GLU A 601 -23.11 -16.22 -27.38
C GLU A 601 -24.23 -15.62 -26.53
N ARG A 602 -24.40 -16.11 -25.28
CA ARG A 602 -25.36 -15.53 -24.34
C ARG A 602 -25.03 -14.07 -23.99
N ILE A 603 -23.75 -13.74 -23.80
CA ILE A 603 -23.29 -12.36 -23.57
C ILE A 603 -23.51 -11.52 -24.83
N LYS A 604 -23.14 -12.03 -26.02
CA LYS A 604 -23.34 -11.32 -27.28
C LYS A 604 -24.82 -11.03 -27.56
N GLN A 605 -25.71 -11.99 -27.31
CA GLN A 605 -27.16 -11.82 -27.43
C GLN A 605 -27.69 -10.76 -26.44
N SER A 606 -27.24 -10.82 -25.19
CA SER A 606 -27.58 -9.85 -24.16
C SER A 606 -27.22 -8.41 -24.57
N ILE A 607 -25.98 -8.20 -25.03
CA ILE A 607 -25.48 -6.91 -25.54
C ILE A 607 -26.32 -6.43 -26.73
N LYS A 608 -26.50 -7.29 -27.74
CA LYS A 608 -27.27 -6.98 -28.97
C LYS A 608 -28.68 -6.52 -28.64
N ALA A 609 -29.36 -7.24 -27.74
CA ALA A 609 -30.73 -6.93 -27.33
C ALA A 609 -30.82 -5.59 -26.60
N ALA A 610 -29.92 -5.32 -25.66
CA ALA A 610 -29.90 -4.06 -24.91
C ALA A 610 -29.60 -2.86 -25.81
N VAL A 611 -28.65 -3.00 -26.75
CA VAL A 611 -28.33 -1.96 -27.72
C VAL A 611 -29.50 -1.69 -28.67
N ALA A 612 -30.15 -2.74 -29.19
CA ALA A 612 -31.33 -2.59 -30.04
C ALA A 612 -32.49 -1.92 -29.29
N TRP A 613 -32.69 -2.28 -28.02
CA TRP A 613 -33.69 -1.63 -27.17
C TRP A 613 -33.37 -0.15 -26.95
N LEU A 614 -32.11 0.19 -26.60
CA LEU A 614 -31.68 1.58 -26.43
C LEU A 614 -31.86 2.42 -27.70
N ASP A 615 -31.58 1.87 -28.88
CA ASP A 615 -31.82 2.58 -30.15
C ASP A 615 -33.32 2.78 -30.42
N THR A 616 -34.17 1.83 -30.03
CA THR A 616 -35.63 1.89 -30.23
C THR A 616 -36.30 2.94 -29.34
N VAL A 617 -35.83 3.12 -28.10
CA VAL A 617 -36.50 4.00 -27.12
C VAL A 617 -35.97 5.44 -27.10
N LYS A 618 -35.10 5.80 -28.05
CA LYS A 618 -34.56 7.15 -28.15
C LYS A 618 -35.66 8.18 -28.46
N ILE A 619 -35.50 9.38 -27.93
CA ILE A 619 -36.42 10.51 -28.12
C ILE A 619 -35.68 11.55 -28.97
N GLU A 620 -36.01 11.59 -30.25
CA GLU A 620 -35.37 12.47 -31.23
C GLU A 620 -36.01 13.85 -31.28
N GLY A 621 -35.21 14.87 -31.59
CA GLY A 621 -35.67 16.24 -31.74
C GLY A 621 -35.89 16.98 -30.43
N PHE A 622 -35.39 16.47 -29.30
CA PHE A 622 -35.54 17.11 -27.99
C PHE A 622 -34.24 17.15 -27.20
N LYS A 623 -34.08 18.23 -26.41
CA LYS A 623 -33.03 18.37 -25.40
C LYS A 623 -33.65 18.64 -24.03
N TYR A 624 -33.02 18.13 -22.98
CA TYR A 624 -33.40 18.41 -21.59
C TYR A 624 -32.45 19.47 -21.01
N VAL A 625 -32.96 20.65 -20.69
CA VAL A 625 -32.15 21.83 -20.36
C VAL A 625 -32.66 22.54 -19.11
N ASP A 626 -31.73 23.15 -18.37
CA ASP A 626 -32.07 24.15 -17.37
C ASP A 626 -32.47 25.45 -18.08
N ILE A 627 -33.60 26.03 -17.66
CA ILE A 627 -34.08 27.34 -18.09
C ILE A 627 -34.15 28.27 -16.90
N MET A 628 -34.03 29.57 -17.17
CA MET A 628 -34.27 30.61 -16.17
C MET A 628 -35.76 30.59 -15.78
N ALA A 629 -36.04 30.47 -14.49
CA ALA A 629 -37.39 30.49 -13.94
C ALA A 629 -37.38 31.29 -12.62
N PRO A 630 -37.44 32.63 -12.68
CA PRO A 630 -37.19 33.50 -11.52
C PRO A 630 -38.14 33.26 -10.33
N TYR A 631 -39.34 32.78 -10.61
CA TYR A 631 -40.39 32.52 -9.61
C TYR A 631 -40.31 31.12 -8.99
N GLN A 632 -39.39 30.27 -9.45
CA GLN A 632 -39.18 28.94 -8.89
C GLN A 632 -38.06 28.95 -7.83
N PRO A 633 -38.08 28.00 -6.87
CA PRO A 633 -36.95 27.80 -5.97
C PRO A 633 -35.62 27.66 -6.74
N ASN A 634 -34.60 28.41 -6.33
CA ASN A 634 -33.27 28.50 -6.97
C ASN A 634 -33.25 29.15 -8.37
N GLY A 635 -34.32 29.83 -8.80
CA GLY A 635 -34.33 30.66 -10.02
C GLY A 635 -34.25 29.90 -11.34
N ARG A 636 -34.42 28.57 -11.32
CA ARG A 636 -34.36 27.71 -12.51
C ARG A 636 -35.45 26.65 -12.54
N ASP A 637 -35.78 26.19 -13.74
CA ASP A 637 -36.54 24.96 -13.96
C ASP A 637 -35.81 24.08 -14.98
N ARG A 638 -36.18 22.81 -15.09
CA ARG A 638 -35.60 21.88 -16.05
C ARG A 638 -36.68 21.29 -16.95
N VAL A 639 -36.57 21.54 -18.24
CA VAL A 639 -37.63 21.25 -19.21
C VAL A 639 -37.09 20.49 -20.42
N LEU A 640 -37.98 19.72 -21.03
CA LEU A 640 -37.72 19.07 -22.31
C LEU A 640 -38.18 20.02 -23.42
N VAL A 641 -37.25 20.47 -24.26
CA VAL A 641 -37.51 21.46 -25.32
C VAL A 641 -37.21 20.89 -26.70
N PRO A 642 -37.98 21.24 -27.75
CA PRO A 642 -37.66 20.87 -29.12
C PRO A 642 -36.29 21.42 -29.54
N GLN A 643 -35.44 20.57 -30.09
CA GLN A 643 -34.18 20.93 -30.72
C GLN A 643 -33.89 19.93 -31.86
N PRO A 644 -34.08 20.32 -33.14
CA PRO A 644 -33.78 19.46 -34.28
C PRO A 644 -32.35 18.90 -34.23
N GLY A 645 -32.19 17.63 -34.59
CA GLY A 645 -30.89 16.95 -34.58
C GLY A 645 -30.36 16.53 -33.21
N SER A 646 -31.10 16.78 -32.12
CA SER A 646 -30.76 16.28 -30.78
C SER A 646 -31.48 14.96 -30.46
N THR A 647 -30.93 14.20 -29.52
CA THR A 647 -31.51 12.94 -29.05
C THR A 647 -31.33 12.83 -27.55
N VAL A 648 -32.38 12.42 -26.83
CA VAL A 648 -32.31 12.09 -25.41
C VAL A 648 -32.98 10.75 -25.12
N TRP A 649 -32.73 10.22 -23.94
CA TRP A 649 -33.37 9.03 -23.40
C TRP A 649 -33.95 9.37 -22.04
N ALA A 650 -35.13 8.85 -21.73
CA ALA A 650 -35.64 8.86 -20.37
C ALA A 650 -34.78 7.97 -19.47
N ARG A 651 -34.69 8.31 -18.18
CA ARG A 651 -33.98 7.48 -17.20
C ARG A 651 -34.73 6.18 -16.94
N PHE A 652 -36.06 6.21 -16.96
CA PHE A 652 -36.92 5.08 -16.65
C PHE A 652 -38.01 4.91 -17.72
N TYR A 653 -38.22 3.67 -18.13
CA TYR A 653 -39.26 3.26 -19.05
C TYR A 653 -40.13 2.19 -18.41
N GLU A 654 -41.44 2.29 -18.63
CA GLU A 654 -42.39 1.29 -18.19
C GLU A 654 -42.12 -0.07 -18.86
N ILE A 655 -41.95 -1.10 -18.04
CA ILE A 655 -41.82 -2.48 -18.51
C ILE A 655 -43.09 -2.87 -19.26
N GLY A 656 -42.94 -3.38 -20.48
CA GLY A 656 -44.05 -3.79 -21.34
C GLY A 656 -44.36 -2.80 -22.45
N THR A 657 -44.40 -1.49 -22.15
CA THR A 657 -44.80 -0.46 -23.13
C THR A 657 -43.64 0.36 -23.67
N ASN A 658 -42.48 0.34 -23.00
CA ASN A 658 -41.33 1.21 -23.30
C ASN A 658 -41.68 2.72 -23.26
N ARG A 659 -42.75 3.11 -22.56
CA ARG A 659 -43.11 4.52 -22.41
C ARG A 659 -42.23 5.15 -21.33
N PRO A 660 -41.63 6.34 -21.56
CA PRO A 660 -41.00 7.11 -20.50
C PRO A 660 -41.91 7.30 -19.29
N ILE A 661 -41.38 7.07 -18.08
CA ILE A 661 -42.11 7.30 -16.83
C ILE A 661 -41.34 8.20 -15.87
N PHE A 662 -42.11 8.92 -15.06
CA PHE A 662 -41.64 9.83 -14.02
C PHE A 662 -42.36 9.51 -12.72
N SER A 663 -41.78 9.88 -11.59
CA SER A 663 -42.45 9.71 -10.29
C SER A 663 -41.97 10.75 -9.28
N GLY A 664 -42.90 11.21 -8.45
CA GLY A 664 -42.66 12.19 -7.40
C GLY A 664 -42.44 11.54 -6.04
N ARG A 665 -42.57 12.32 -4.97
CA ARG A 665 -42.51 11.79 -3.60
C ARG A 665 -43.76 10.98 -3.24
N ASP A 666 -44.81 11.09 -4.05
CA ASP A 666 -46.06 10.33 -3.98
C ASP A 666 -45.94 8.88 -4.47
N SER A 667 -44.81 8.50 -5.08
CA SER A 667 -44.58 7.17 -5.68
C SER A 667 -45.57 6.80 -6.80
N GLN A 668 -46.24 7.80 -7.37
CA GLN A 668 -47.17 7.58 -8.47
C GLN A 668 -46.42 7.60 -9.80
N LYS A 669 -46.83 6.73 -10.72
CA LYS A 669 -46.34 6.73 -12.09
C LYS A 669 -46.97 7.91 -12.84
N LYS A 670 -46.12 8.73 -13.45
CA LYS A 670 -46.48 9.86 -14.33
C LYS A 670 -45.84 9.68 -15.70
N TYR A 671 -46.34 10.38 -16.71
CA TYR A 671 -45.87 10.23 -18.09
C TYR A 671 -45.32 11.52 -18.71
N SER A 672 -45.25 12.58 -17.92
CA SER A 672 -44.55 13.82 -18.23
C SER A 672 -43.78 14.32 -17.01
N VAL A 673 -42.56 14.81 -17.25
CA VAL A 673 -41.72 15.41 -16.20
C VAL A 673 -42.35 16.67 -15.60
N THR A 674 -43.33 17.28 -16.28
CA THR A 674 -44.08 18.43 -15.75
C THR A 674 -45.11 18.05 -14.68
N GLU A 675 -45.47 16.76 -14.59
CA GLU A 675 -46.45 16.23 -13.61
C GLU A 675 -45.84 15.92 -12.23
N ILE A 676 -44.51 16.04 -12.09
CA ILE A 676 -43.80 15.84 -10.83
C ILE A 676 -43.41 17.17 -10.21
N GLU A 677 -43.13 17.15 -8.90
CA GLU A 677 -42.82 18.34 -8.13
C GLU A 677 -41.54 19.02 -8.65
N HIS A 678 -41.51 20.36 -8.64
CA HIS A 678 -40.37 21.16 -9.14
C HIS A 678 -39.02 20.70 -8.56
N GLU A 679 -38.99 20.40 -7.26
CA GLU A 679 -37.80 19.91 -6.56
C GLU A 679 -37.27 18.59 -7.14
N ARG A 680 -38.15 17.66 -7.53
CA ARG A 680 -37.78 16.39 -8.17
C ARG A 680 -37.40 16.58 -9.64
N ARG A 681 -38.07 17.48 -10.36
CA ARG A 681 -37.76 17.81 -11.76
C ARG A 681 -36.38 18.45 -11.90
N THR A 682 -36.01 19.35 -11.01
CA THR A 682 -34.74 20.10 -11.08
C THR A 682 -33.57 19.44 -10.37
N GLY A 683 -33.85 18.54 -9.42
CA GLY A 683 -32.85 17.84 -8.59
C GLY A 683 -32.46 16.43 -9.08
N TYR A 684 -33.12 15.89 -10.10
CA TYR A 684 -32.89 14.52 -10.57
C TYR A 684 -32.82 14.45 -12.10
N GLY A 685 -31.93 13.60 -12.63
CA GLY A 685 -31.74 13.43 -14.08
C GLY A 685 -32.81 12.52 -14.69
N TRP A 686 -33.93 13.07 -15.12
CA TRP A 686 -35.02 12.29 -15.74
C TRP A 686 -34.81 11.99 -17.22
N TYR A 687 -34.03 12.82 -17.91
CA TYR A 687 -33.59 12.59 -19.28
C TYR A 687 -32.10 12.84 -19.41
N GLY A 688 -31.45 12.16 -20.35
CA GLY A 688 -30.03 12.33 -20.62
C GLY A 688 -29.61 11.76 -21.96
N VAL A 689 -28.32 11.95 -22.28
CA VAL A 689 -27.70 11.46 -23.52
C VAL A 689 -26.83 10.22 -23.28
N TRP A 690 -27.04 9.53 -22.14
CA TRP A 690 -26.15 8.44 -21.67
C TRP A 690 -25.85 7.37 -22.73
N PRO A 691 -26.84 6.88 -23.51
CA PRO A 691 -26.60 5.85 -24.53
C PRO A 691 -25.90 6.34 -25.80
N GLU A 692 -25.85 7.64 -26.06
CA GLU A 692 -25.46 8.19 -27.37
C GLU A 692 -24.09 7.69 -27.83
N ARG A 693 -23.07 7.79 -26.96
CA ARG A 693 -21.71 7.35 -27.27
C ARG A 693 -21.61 5.83 -27.44
N LEU A 694 -22.36 5.08 -26.64
CA LEU A 694 -22.42 3.62 -26.74
C LEU A 694 -22.95 3.20 -28.11
N LEU A 695 -24.06 3.78 -28.55
CA LEU A 695 -24.72 3.46 -29.81
C LEU A 695 -23.91 3.93 -31.03
N LYS A 696 -23.38 5.16 -31.00
CA LYS A 696 -22.72 5.78 -32.16
C LYS A 696 -21.27 5.31 -32.37
N THR A 697 -20.58 4.90 -31.30
CA THR A 697 -19.13 4.66 -31.36
C THR A 697 -18.72 3.33 -30.77
N GLU A 698 -19.00 3.09 -29.49
CA GLU A 698 -18.40 1.97 -28.75
C GLU A 698 -18.91 0.61 -29.23
N TYR A 699 -20.22 0.49 -29.47
CA TYR A 699 -20.83 -0.77 -29.93
C TYR A 699 -20.46 -1.13 -31.38
N PRO A 700 -20.50 -0.20 -32.36
CA PRO A 700 -19.98 -0.45 -33.70
C PRO A 700 -18.51 -0.93 -33.72
N GLU A 701 -17.66 -0.35 -32.87
CA GLU A 701 -16.26 -0.80 -32.73
C GLU A 701 -16.16 -2.21 -32.16
N TRP A 702 -16.96 -2.53 -31.14
CA TRP A 702 -17.01 -3.87 -30.57
C TRP A 702 -17.52 -4.92 -31.56
N LEU A 703 -18.50 -4.59 -32.40
CA LEU A 703 -18.97 -5.49 -33.47
C LEU A 703 -17.84 -5.82 -34.45
N LYS A 704 -17.07 -4.82 -34.90
CA LYS A 704 -15.92 -5.02 -35.79
C LYS A 704 -14.90 -5.98 -35.18
N LYS A 705 -14.66 -5.88 -33.87
CA LYS A 705 -13.70 -6.73 -33.13
C LYS A 705 -14.20 -8.16 -32.91
N ASN A 706 -15.52 -8.38 -32.84
CA ASN A 706 -16.14 -9.66 -32.48
C ASN A 706 -16.97 -10.28 -33.64
N ALA A 707 -16.73 -9.85 -34.88
CA ALA A 707 -17.41 -10.35 -36.08
C ALA A 707 -16.86 -11.68 -36.64
N ARG A 708 -15.86 -12.29 -35.95
CA ARG A 708 -15.25 -13.56 -36.35
C ARG A 708 -15.72 -14.71 -35.47
#